data_AF-A0A7K7YII8-F1
#
_entry.id   AF-A0A7K7YII8-F1
#
_cell.length_a   1.000
_cell.length_b   1.000
_cell.length_c   1.000
_cell.angle_alpha   90.00
_cell.angle_beta   90.00
_cell.angle_gamma   90.00
#
_symmetry.space_group_name_H-M   'P 1'
#
loop_
_entity.id
_entity.type
_entity.pdbx_description
1 polymer ?
#
loop_
_entity_poly.entity_id
_entity_poly.type
_entity_poly.pdbx_seq_one_letter_code
_entity_poly.pdbx_strand_id
1 'polypeptide(L)'
;FLSFQWEKHPYYNLTVKVLRARNIKGTDVLSKADCYVELKLPTASPSVSRTQVVDNSENPEWNETFQYRIHSAVKNILELTLYDKDVLVSDELTSVVFDVGGMGLGQPLLRTFRLNPETNEELDVEFFLEKCSDAPTEVLTNGVLVVRPCLCLQGTVNREENTKEKQQGYCEVKVSVPGAYQKQLSIPWTPDNEKDYGTSFVFHVDKELSPELQVELEQTISVLQDGVNPDIEKHTTVLGLGTVPVNSLPIGEKVDKIISLGEGKSLDVSLKTEERFFFLNFSQELQDLDIRLGFDLCKEEREFLDKRKKIVSEALRKTLCLKESPPKDEVPVVAVLGSGGGMRALTSFYGSLAGLQQLGLLDAIIYLCGISGSTWCLSTLYQDPDWSQKDLEDAIGRAQGTVSSSKAGAFSPERLKYYFQELNAMEVTGQKVSFTDLWGLIVEYFLQQKEDPSKLSDQQEAVKWAQNPYPIYAAVNVRPNVSSGDFAEWCEFTPYEVGFRKYGAFVRTEDFDSEFFMGRLVQKHPEPRICFLQGMWGSAFAASLDDICLKVVGIGLSFLDPFKDVIKVVDDCRRCHFRDPARLKTRLVIPGGPLLQLFQDFFKSRVTCGETFNFMKGLYLHKDYVNVKKFVTWRGTHLDAFPNQLTPMEESLYLVDGGFSINSPFPLVLQPERDVDVILSFNFSWEAPFEVLELTQKYCEEREIPFPKIEFSEEDEKKPKECYMFVDDNNPKAPVVLHFPLVNDTFQKYKAPGVERESEEEKSFGDFIIESKDSPYRTLNFTFEPHDFSRLVEVNRYNVLNNKDALLKTLNLALQR
;
A
#
# COMPACT_ATOMS: atom_id res chain seq x y z
N PHE A 1 -20.05 16.17 10.53
CA PHE A 1 -20.56 15.56 9.29
C PHE A 1 -19.80 14.26 9.10
N LEU A 2 -20.37 13.16 9.59
CA LEU A 2 -19.71 11.86 9.59
C LEU A 2 -20.22 11.11 8.35
N SER A 3 -19.31 10.75 7.46
CA SER A 3 -19.53 10.04 6.19
C SER A 3 -19.77 8.53 6.37
N PHE A 4 -20.11 8.13 7.58
CA PHE A 4 -20.42 6.77 7.95
C PHE A 4 -21.84 6.71 8.53
N GLN A 5 -22.47 5.56 8.37
CA GLN A 5 -23.80 5.30 8.88
C GLN A 5 -23.79 4.05 9.76
N TRP A 6 -24.74 4.06 10.69
CA TRP A 6 -25.05 2.92 11.53
C TRP A 6 -26.06 2.05 10.82
N GLU A 7 -25.73 0.77 10.68
CA GLU A 7 -26.65 -0.21 10.10
C GLU A 7 -26.85 -1.37 11.06
N LYS A 8 -28.11 -1.77 11.24
CA LYS A 8 -28.47 -2.90 12.09
C LYS A 8 -28.74 -4.13 11.24
N HIS A 9 -28.01 -5.21 11.49
CA HIS A 9 -28.03 -6.40 10.64
C HIS A 9 -28.22 -7.69 11.46
N PRO A 10 -29.01 -8.67 10.96
CA PRO A 10 -29.18 -9.96 11.62
C PRO A 10 -28.02 -10.91 11.34
N TYR A 11 -28.01 -12.02 12.10
CA TYR A 11 -27.15 -13.17 11.89
C TYR A 11 -27.91 -14.31 11.19
N TYR A 12 -27.14 -15.16 10.51
CA TYR A 12 -27.64 -16.41 9.92
C TYR A 12 -26.72 -17.57 10.31
N ASN A 13 -27.28 -18.77 10.44
CA ASN A 13 -26.49 -19.99 10.58
C ASN A 13 -26.35 -20.63 9.20
N LEU A 14 -25.11 -20.75 8.72
CA LEU A 14 -24.76 -21.46 7.49
C LEU A 14 -24.31 -22.86 7.86
N THR A 15 -24.99 -23.86 7.31
CA THR A 15 -24.56 -25.26 7.33
C THR A 15 -23.99 -25.63 5.97
N VAL A 16 -22.77 -26.14 5.95
CA VAL A 16 -22.05 -26.59 4.75
C VAL A 16 -21.78 -28.07 4.89
N LYS A 17 -22.38 -28.88 4.02
CA LYS A 17 -22.15 -30.33 4.01
C LYS A 17 -21.38 -30.73 2.76
N VAL A 18 -20.12 -31.10 2.96
CA VAL A 18 -19.23 -31.58 1.89
C VAL A 18 -19.55 -33.05 1.66
N LEU A 19 -20.15 -33.36 0.50
CA LEU A 19 -20.64 -34.70 0.21
C LEU A 19 -19.51 -35.58 -0.33
N ARG A 20 -19.01 -35.22 -1.51
CA ARG A 20 -18.06 -36.04 -2.27
C ARG A 20 -17.41 -35.24 -3.40
N ALA A 21 -16.30 -35.74 -3.90
CA ALA A 21 -15.73 -35.33 -5.18
C ALA A 21 -15.72 -36.49 -6.19
N ARG A 22 -15.61 -36.19 -7.49
CA ARG A 22 -15.58 -37.18 -8.57
C ARG A 22 -14.50 -36.87 -9.58
N ASN A 23 -13.95 -37.94 -10.16
CA ASN A 23 -12.97 -37.92 -11.25
C ASN A 23 -11.67 -37.18 -10.91
N ILE A 24 -11.29 -37.15 -9.63
CA ILE A 24 -10.07 -36.46 -9.18
C ILE A 24 -8.84 -37.20 -9.69
N LYS A 25 -7.93 -36.46 -10.33
CA LYS A 25 -6.64 -36.98 -10.78
C LYS A 25 -5.59 -36.70 -9.71
N GLY A 26 -4.88 -37.74 -9.26
CA GLY A 26 -3.71 -37.55 -8.40
C GLY A 26 -2.56 -36.89 -9.15
N THR A 27 -1.74 -36.13 -8.44
CA THR A 27 -0.50 -35.52 -8.97
C THR A 27 0.63 -36.54 -9.07
N ASP A 28 0.51 -37.67 -8.37
CA ASP A 28 1.49 -38.75 -8.34
C ASP A 28 1.45 -39.71 -9.54
N VAL A 29 2.63 -40.05 -10.07
CA VAL A 29 2.80 -40.98 -11.21
C VAL A 29 2.50 -42.44 -10.82
N LEU A 30 2.46 -42.75 -9.52
CA LEU A 30 2.40 -44.12 -8.97
C LEU A 30 1.29 -44.34 -7.91
N SER A 31 0.56 -43.30 -7.49
CA SER A 31 -0.52 -43.34 -6.47
C SER A 31 -1.81 -42.72 -7.01
N LYS A 32 -2.98 -43.04 -6.43
CA LYS A 32 -4.17 -42.18 -6.58
C LYS A 32 -4.17 -41.12 -5.47
N ALA A 33 -4.95 -40.06 -5.66
CA ALA A 33 -5.00 -38.93 -4.75
C ALA A 33 -5.50 -39.31 -3.33
N ASP A 34 -4.86 -38.71 -2.33
CA ASP A 34 -5.23 -38.73 -0.91
C ASP A 34 -5.99 -37.43 -0.60
N CYS A 35 -7.29 -37.42 -0.87
CA CYS A 35 -8.06 -36.19 -0.97
C CYS A 35 -8.62 -35.70 0.36
N TYR A 36 -8.57 -34.38 0.59
CA TYR A 36 -9.37 -33.70 1.60
C TYR A 36 -9.78 -32.30 1.11
N VAL A 37 -10.84 -31.74 1.71
CA VAL A 37 -11.34 -30.40 1.38
C VAL A 37 -11.14 -29.46 2.56
N GLU A 38 -10.51 -28.31 2.31
CA GLU A 38 -10.45 -27.19 3.25
C GLU A 38 -11.57 -26.19 2.99
N LEU A 39 -12.16 -25.69 4.07
CA LEU A 39 -13.20 -24.69 4.08
C LEU A 39 -12.71 -23.46 4.85
N LYS A 40 -12.67 -22.32 4.15
CA LYS A 40 -12.24 -21.04 4.71
C LYS A 40 -13.32 -19.98 4.54
N LEU A 41 -13.76 -19.41 5.66
CA LEU A 41 -14.74 -18.33 5.71
C LEU A 41 -14.26 -17.24 6.69
N PRO A 42 -13.35 -16.35 6.26
CA PRO A 42 -12.64 -15.42 7.14
C PRO A 42 -13.56 -14.46 7.91
N THR A 43 -14.73 -14.17 7.36
CA THR A 43 -15.74 -13.28 7.96
C THR A 43 -16.51 -13.89 9.14
N ALA A 44 -16.40 -15.21 9.34
CA ALA A 44 -17.15 -15.97 10.34
C ALA A 44 -16.29 -16.89 11.21
N SER A 45 -15.12 -17.32 10.72
CA SER A 45 -14.17 -18.14 11.47
C SER A 45 -12.73 -17.73 11.16
N PRO A 46 -11.88 -17.54 12.18
CA PRO A 46 -10.45 -17.33 11.98
C PRO A 46 -9.69 -18.63 11.65
N SER A 47 -10.29 -19.79 11.93
CA SER A 47 -9.71 -21.11 11.69
C SER A 47 -10.24 -21.73 10.40
N VAL A 48 -9.34 -22.37 9.64
CA VAL A 48 -9.69 -23.19 8.48
C VAL A 48 -10.25 -24.52 8.98
N SER A 49 -11.43 -24.89 8.48
CA SER A 49 -12.01 -26.22 8.74
C SER A 49 -11.56 -27.17 7.64
N ARG A 50 -11.43 -28.47 7.94
CA ARG A 50 -11.08 -29.46 6.92
C ARG A 50 -11.83 -30.76 7.15
N THR A 51 -12.08 -31.48 6.06
CA THR A 51 -12.57 -32.86 6.12
C THR A 51 -11.47 -33.82 6.56
N GLN A 52 -11.84 -35.05 6.89
CA GLN A 52 -10.90 -36.16 6.96
C GLN A 52 -10.28 -36.42 5.59
N VAL A 53 -9.10 -37.03 5.60
CA VAL A 53 -8.42 -37.47 4.38
C VAL A 53 -9.03 -38.81 3.95
N VAL A 54 -9.35 -38.92 2.67
CA VAL A 54 -9.75 -40.18 2.05
C VAL A 54 -8.62 -40.64 1.15
N ASP A 55 -7.92 -41.67 1.60
CA ASP A 55 -6.71 -42.15 0.93
C ASP A 55 -7.03 -42.89 -0.38
N ASN A 56 -6.20 -42.71 -1.40
CA ASN A 56 -6.12 -43.48 -2.64
C ASN A 56 -7.47 -43.58 -3.39
N SER A 57 -8.19 -42.46 -3.54
CA SER A 57 -9.52 -42.42 -4.15
C SER A 57 -9.70 -41.27 -5.14
N GLU A 58 -10.11 -41.60 -6.37
CA GLU A 58 -10.53 -40.63 -7.40
C GLU A 58 -11.96 -40.11 -7.19
N ASN A 59 -12.71 -40.75 -6.28
CA ASN A 59 -14.10 -40.42 -5.95
C ASN A 59 -14.29 -40.42 -4.44
N PRO A 60 -13.62 -39.52 -3.70
CA PRO A 60 -13.71 -39.47 -2.24
C PRO A 60 -15.13 -39.07 -1.79
N GLU A 61 -15.63 -39.73 -0.74
CA GLU A 61 -16.90 -39.40 -0.08
C GLU A 61 -16.63 -39.08 1.39
N TRP A 62 -16.98 -37.87 1.83
CA TRP A 62 -16.75 -37.40 3.20
C TRP A 62 -18.05 -37.36 4.00
N ASN A 63 -19.12 -36.79 3.42
CA ASN A 63 -20.39 -36.54 4.10
C ASN A 63 -20.25 -35.78 5.43
N GLU A 64 -19.27 -34.88 5.51
CA GLU A 64 -18.97 -34.09 6.71
C GLU A 64 -19.73 -32.76 6.68
N THR A 65 -20.16 -32.29 7.87
CA THR A 65 -20.97 -31.08 8.01
C THR A 65 -20.28 -30.07 8.90
N PHE A 66 -20.19 -28.84 8.42
CA PHE A 66 -19.59 -27.69 9.09
C PHE A 66 -20.64 -26.61 9.30
N GLN A 67 -20.56 -25.89 10.42
CA GLN A 67 -21.52 -24.85 10.79
C GLN A 67 -20.80 -23.53 11.07
N TYR A 68 -21.33 -22.45 10.50
CA TYR A 68 -20.80 -21.09 10.65
C TYR A 68 -21.92 -20.14 11.04
N ARG A 69 -21.66 -19.26 12.02
CA ARG A 69 -22.51 -18.11 12.31
C ARG A 69 -22.02 -16.93 11.48
N ILE A 70 -22.83 -16.46 10.54
CA ILE A 70 -22.44 -15.38 9.61
C ILE A 70 -23.20 -14.08 9.93
N HIS A 71 -22.51 -12.96 9.78
CA HIS A 71 -23.08 -11.63 9.95
C HIS A 71 -23.50 -11.06 8.59
N SER A 72 -24.75 -10.59 8.45
CA SER A 72 -25.29 -10.24 7.14
C SER A 72 -24.82 -8.90 6.56
N ALA A 73 -24.25 -8.01 7.37
CA ALA A 73 -23.68 -6.75 6.87
C ALA A 73 -22.43 -6.93 5.98
N VAL A 74 -21.69 -8.04 6.14
CA VAL A 74 -20.44 -8.25 5.41
C VAL A 74 -20.66 -9.18 4.23
N LYS A 75 -19.78 -9.07 3.23
CA LYS A 75 -19.74 -9.99 2.10
C LYS A 75 -19.13 -11.32 2.54
N ASN A 76 -19.97 -12.34 2.72
CA ASN A 76 -19.55 -13.66 3.18
C ASN A 76 -19.21 -14.55 1.97
N ILE A 77 -17.92 -14.77 1.77
CA ILE A 77 -17.38 -15.61 0.69
C ILE A 77 -16.71 -16.84 1.28
N LEU A 78 -17.26 -18.00 0.97
CA LEU A 78 -16.72 -19.29 1.37
C LEU A 78 -15.75 -19.79 0.29
N GLU A 79 -14.53 -20.09 0.70
CA GLU A 79 -13.51 -20.74 -0.12
C GLU A 79 -13.49 -22.24 0.21
N LEU A 80 -13.52 -23.07 -0.84
CA LEU A 80 -13.45 -24.53 -0.78
C LEU A 80 -12.25 -24.96 -1.62
N THR A 81 -11.22 -25.49 -0.99
CA THR A 81 -10.01 -25.92 -1.69
C THR A 81 -9.82 -27.43 -1.54
N LEU A 82 -9.69 -28.12 -2.66
CA LEU A 82 -9.39 -29.55 -2.71
C LEU A 82 -7.87 -29.75 -2.74
N TYR A 83 -7.37 -30.58 -1.84
CA TYR A 83 -5.95 -30.92 -1.73
C TYR A 83 -5.71 -32.41 -1.97
N ASP A 84 -4.54 -32.72 -2.55
CA ASP A 84 -3.93 -34.05 -2.56
C ASP A 84 -2.85 -34.10 -1.47
N LYS A 85 -2.98 -35.03 -0.52
CA LYS A 85 -2.09 -35.07 0.63
C LYS A 85 -0.80 -35.84 0.33
N ASP A 86 0.26 -35.11 0.03
CA ASP A 86 1.60 -35.70 -0.08
C ASP A 86 2.39 -35.73 1.23
N VAL A 87 3.40 -36.61 1.30
CA VAL A 87 4.26 -36.82 2.46
C VAL A 87 5.14 -35.60 2.80
N LEU A 88 5.38 -34.69 1.84
CA LEU A 88 6.25 -33.52 2.01
C LEU A 88 5.52 -32.18 1.92
N VAL A 89 4.76 -31.94 0.84
CA VAL A 89 3.97 -30.72 0.63
C VAL A 89 2.71 -31.14 -0.11
N SER A 90 1.54 -30.98 0.49
CA SER A 90 0.26 -31.30 -0.15
C SER A 90 0.02 -30.39 -1.36
N ASP A 91 -0.27 -30.98 -2.51
CA ASP A 91 -0.55 -30.24 -3.74
C ASP A 91 -1.99 -29.66 -3.71
N GLU A 92 -2.10 -28.34 -3.93
CA GLU A 92 -3.39 -27.69 -4.16
C GLU A 92 -3.91 -28.08 -5.54
N LEU A 93 -5.04 -28.79 -5.60
CA LEU A 93 -5.62 -29.22 -6.88
C LEU A 93 -6.47 -28.12 -7.50
N THR A 94 -7.48 -27.61 -6.77
CA THR A 94 -8.38 -26.55 -7.25
C THR A 94 -9.10 -25.86 -6.08
N SER A 95 -9.29 -24.55 -6.19
CA SER A 95 -10.10 -23.75 -5.25
C SER A 95 -11.38 -23.23 -5.90
N VAL A 96 -12.47 -23.27 -5.13
CA VAL A 96 -13.80 -22.78 -5.49
C VAL A 96 -14.21 -21.69 -4.52
N VAL A 97 -14.77 -20.61 -5.06
CA VAL A 97 -15.24 -19.47 -4.29
C VAL A 97 -16.78 -19.37 -4.40
N PHE A 98 -17.48 -19.34 -3.27
CA PHE A 98 -18.94 -19.32 -3.20
C PHE A 98 -19.48 -18.14 -2.39
N ASP A 99 -20.30 -17.30 -3.03
CA ASP A 99 -21.00 -16.19 -2.38
C ASP A 99 -22.27 -16.66 -1.68
N VAL A 100 -22.24 -16.62 -0.34
CA VAL A 100 -23.36 -17.04 0.51
C VAL A 100 -24.53 -16.05 0.43
N GLY A 101 -24.28 -14.79 0.08
CA GLY A 101 -25.28 -13.72 0.06
C GLY A 101 -26.44 -13.96 -0.91
N GLY A 102 -26.24 -14.79 -1.95
CA GLY A 102 -27.27 -15.14 -2.92
C GLY A 102 -28.21 -16.28 -2.52
N MET A 103 -28.04 -16.87 -1.33
CA MET A 103 -28.83 -18.03 -0.89
C MET A 103 -30.23 -17.66 -0.38
N GLY A 104 -31.22 -18.49 -0.73
CA GLY A 104 -32.56 -18.42 -0.15
C GLY A 104 -32.59 -19.02 1.26
N LEU A 105 -33.34 -18.40 2.17
CA LEU A 105 -33.50 -18.89 3.55
C LEU A 105 -34.37 -20.14 3.63
N GLY A 106 -33.96 -21.11 4.44
CA GLY A 106 -34.75 -22.30 4.79
C GLY A 106 -34.86 -23.36 3.69
N GLN A 107 -34.14 -23.21 2.57
CA GLN A 107 -34.11 -24.19 1.49
C GLN A 107 -32.68 -24.76 1.32
N PRO A 108 -32.51 -26.09 1.33
CA PRO A 108 -31.21 -26.69 1.03
C PRO A 108 -30.85 -26.46 -0.43
N LEU A 109 -29.62 -26.03 -0.67
CA LEU A 109 -29.06 -25.75 -1.98
C LEU A 109 -27.94 -26.74 -2.26
N LEU A 110 -28.24 -27.76 -3.07
CA LEU A 110 -27.22 -28.67 -3.59
C LEU A 110 -26.51 -28.01 -4.78
N ARG A 111 -25.18 -27.89 -4.69
CA ARG A 111 -24.34 -27.39 -5.78
C ARG A 111 -23.28 -28.44 -6.14
N THR A 112 -23.12 -28.62 -7.45
CA THR A 112 -22.00 -29.35 -8.03
C THR A 112 -21.08 -28.33 -8.68
N PHE A 113 -19.90 -28.15 -8.10
CA PHE A 113 -18.87 -27.29 -8.65
C PHE A 113 -18.03 -28.09 -9.62
N ARG A 114 -17.84 -27.58 -10.83
CA ARG A 114 -16.93 -28.16 -11.81
C ARG A 114 -15.56 -27.57 -11.59
N LEU A 115 -14.64 -28.38 -11.09
CA LEU A 115 -13.26 -27.98 -10.76
C LEU A 115 -12.44 -27.85 -12.03
N ASN A 116 -12.52 -28.86 -12.92
CA ASN A 116 -11.84 -28.86 -14.20
C ASN A 116 -12.77 -29.36 -15.33
N PRO A 117 -13.11 -28.51 -16.32
CA PRO A 117 -13.99 -28.87 -17.43
C PRO A 117 -13.42 -29.94 -18.37
N GLU A 118 -12.10 -30.04 -18.51
CA GLU A 118 -11.44 -30.97 -19.44
C GLU A 118 -11.38 -32.39 -18.87
N THR A 119 -11.22 -32.50 -17.55
CA THR A 119 -11.11 -33.78 -16.83
C THR A 119 -12.40 -34.20 -16.15
N ASN A 120 -13.43 -33.33 -16.19
CA ASN A 120 -14.74 -33.53 -15.58
C ASN A 120 -14.67 -33.78 -14.06
N GLU A 121 -13.74 -33.08 -13.39
CA GLU A 121 -13.60 -33.08 -11.93
C GLU A 121 -14.72 -32.26 -11.30
N GLU A 122 -15.41 -32.85 -10.34
CA GLU A 122 -16.59 -32.25 -9.72
C GLU A 122 -16.57 -32.39 -8.19
N LEU A 123 -17.05 -31.35 -7.49
CA LEU A 123 -17.24 -31.33 -6.04
C LEU A 123 -18.70 -31.06 -5.72
N ASP A 124 -19.36 -31.97 -5.01
CA ASP A 124 -20.74 -31.82 -4.54
C ASP A 124 -20.77 -31.29 -3.11
N VAL A 125 -21.47 -30.17 -2.92
CA VAL A 125 -21.67 -29.53 -1.60
C VAL A 125 -23.12 -29.14 -1.44
N GLU A 126 -23.68 -29.45 -0.28
CA GLU A 126 -25.02 -29.02 0.12
C GLU A 126 -24.90 -27.85 1.11
N PHE A 127 -25.58 -26.75 0.80
CA PHE A 127 -25.63 -25.56 1.64
C PHE A 127 -27.02 -25.37 2.23
N PHE A 128 -27.11 -24.99 3.50
CA PHE A 128 -28.37 -24.63 4.14
C PHE A 128 -28.19 -23.37 4.97
N LEU A 129 -29.08 -22.39 4.75
CA LEU A 129 -29.03 -21.10 5.45
C LEU A 129 -30.32 -20.89 6.24
N GLU A 130 -30.19 -20.65 7.54
CA GLU A 130 -31.31 -20.39 8.44
C GLU A 130 -31.10 -19.12 9.27
N LYS A 131 -32.20 -18.58 9.80
CA LYS A 131 -32.14 -17.40 10.65
C LYS A 131 -31.58 -17.78 12.02
N CYS A 132 -30.57 -17.05 12.47
CA CYS A 132 -30.01 -17.21 13.81
C CYS A 132 -30.96 -16.62 14.86
N SER A 133 -30.98 -17.19 16.07
CA SER A 133 -31.74 -16.66 17.22
C SER A 133 -31.13 -15.40 17.82
N ASP A 134 -29.88 -15.09 17.49
CA ASP A 134 -29.14 -14.00 18.09
C ASP A 134 -29.71 -12.63 17.70
N ALA A 135 -29.67 -11.70 18.65
CA ALA A 135 -30.17 -10.35 18.44
C ALA A 135 -29.32 -9.64 17.36
N PRO A 136 -29.93 -8.92 16.40
CA PRO A 136 -29.20 -8.13 15.40
C PRO A 136 -28.29 -7.09 16.06
N THR A 137 -27.07 -6.93 15.54
CA THR A 137 -26.09 -5.95 16.02
C THR A 137 -25.96 -4.77 15.06
N GLU A 138 -25.46 -3.66 15.60
CA GLU A 138 -25.17 -2.45 14.85
C GLU A 138 -23.71 -2.47 14.41
N VAL A 139 -23.48 -2.13 13.14
CA VAL A 139 -22.14 -1.97 12.57
C VAL A 139 -21.98 -0.57 12.00
N LEU A 140 -20.73 -0.10 11.97
CA LEU A 140 -20.38 1.16 11.32
C LEU A 140 -19.92 0.87 9.88
N THR A 141 -20.40 1.64 8.91
CA THR A 141 -19.98 1.48 7.52
C THR A 141 -20.00 2.78 6.73
N ASN A 142 -19.13 2.88 5.72
CA ASN A 142 -19.19 3.90 4.66
C ASN A 142 -19.85 3.35 3.37
N GLY A 143 -20.51 2.19 3.45
CA GLY A 143 -21.11 1.45 2.33
C GLY A 143 -20.16 0.46 1.66
N VAL A 144 -18.84 0.59 1.84
CA VAL A 144 -17.81 -0.32 1.29
C VAL A 144 -17.12 -1.13 2.37
N LEU A 145 -16.68 -0.49 3.44
CA LEU A 145 -16.04 -1.12 4.58
C LEU A 145 -17.00 -1.20 5.77
N VAL A 146 -16.90 -2.27 6.54
CA VAL A 146 -17.66 -2.53 7.75
C VAL A 146 -16.70 -2.66 8.92
N VAL A 147 -16.95 -1.88 9.97
CA VAL A 147 -16.27 -1.97 11.25
C VAL A 147 -17.19 -2.72 12.20
N ARG A 148 -16.69 -3.83 12.73
CA ARG A 148 -17.37 -4.62 13.77
C ARG A 148 -16.85 -4.24 15.16
N PRO A 149 -17.58 -4.57 16.23
CA PRO A 149 -17.11 -4.36 17.60
C PRO A 149 -15.82 -5.16 17.89
N CYS A 150 -14.84 -4.48 18.49
CA CYS A 150 -13.57 -5.08 18.90
C CYS A 150 -13.52 -5.29 20.42
N LEU A 151 -13.15 -6.49 20.85
CA LEU A 151 -12.80 -6.79 22.23
C LEU A 151 -11.30 -6.62 22.46
N CYS A 152 -10.93 -6.10 23.63
CA CYS A 152 -9.59 -6.05 24.14
C CYS A 152 -9.51 -6.96 25.37
N LEU A 153 -8.91 -8.13 25.21
CA LEU A 153 -8.67 -9.08 26.29
C LEU A 153 -7.29 -8.82 26.87
N GLN A 154 -7.24 -8.33 28.09
CA GLN A 154 -6.02 -8.18 28.86
C GLN A 154 -5.94 -9.33 29.85
N GLY A 155 -4.79 -9.97 29.94
CA GLY A 155 -4.59 -11.07 30.88
C GLY A 155 -3.24 -11.02 31.55
N THR A 156 -3.15 -11.70 32.70
CA THR A 156 -1.90 -11.95 33.40
C THR A 156 -1.89 -13.40 33.83
N VAL A 157 -0.87 -14.13 33.40
CA VAL A 157 -0.64 -15.50 33.86
C VAL A 157 0.05 -15.41 35.22
N ASN A 158 -0.65 -15.85 36.27
CA ASN A 158 -0.11 -15.88 37.62
C ASN A 158 0.72 -17.17 37.78
N ARG A 159 1.93 -17.04 38.35
CA ARG A 159 2.79 -18.18 38.64
C ARG A 159 2.55 -18.59 40.09
N GLU A 160 1.93 -19.74 40.34
CA GLU A 160 1.90 -20.29 41.70
C GLU A 160 3.25 -20.95 42.05
N GLU A 161 3.74 -20.71 43.28
CA GLU A 161 5.00 -21.29 43.83
C GLU A 161 4.95 -22.81 44.07
N ASN A 162 3.81 -23.47 43.85
CA ASN A 162 3.57 -24.81 44.35
C ASN A 162 3.56 -25.89 43.26
N THR A 163 4.73 -26.23 42.73
CA THR A 163 5.01 -27.62 42.30
C THR A 163 6.51 -27.87 42.23
N LYS A 164 7.07 -28.40 43.32
CA LYS A 164 8.42 -28.99 43.34
C LYS A 164 8.40 -30.35 42.63
N GLU A 165 8.23 -30.37 41.32
CA GLU A 165 8.50 -31.56 40.51
C GLU A 165 9.72 -31.32 39.64
N LYS A 166 10.71 -32.22 39.73
CA LYS A 166 11.87 -32.25 38.84
C LYS A 166 11.39 -32.64 37.44
N GLN A 167 11.02 -31.67 36.63
CA GLN A 167 10.64 -31.92 35.24
C GLN A 167 11.92 -32.08 34.38
N GLN A 168 12.02 -33.20 33.68
CA GLN A 168 13.05 -33.46 32.67
C GLN A 168 12.61 -32.77 31.35
N GLY A 169 13.01 -31.51 31.12
CA GLY A 169 12.74 -30.81 29.86
C GLY A 169 12.42 -29.33 30.04
N TYR A 170 12.34 -28.61 28.92
CA TYR A 170 11.92 -27.21 28.88
C TYR A 170 10.41 -27.15 28.64
N CYS A 171 9.65 -26.64 29.60
CA CYS A 171 8.21 -26.44 29.46
C CYS A 171 7.90 -25.00 29.07
N GLU A 172 6.89 -24.79 28.23
CA GLU A 172 6.37 -23.46 27.88
C GLU A 172 4.84 -23.46 27.83
N VAL A 173 4.24 -22.34 28.23
CA VAL A 173 2.81 -22.09 28.09
C VAL A 173 2.60 -21.16 26.91
N LYS A 174 1.85 -21.62 25.91
CA LYS A 174 1.43 -20.81 24.78
C LYS A 174 0.03 -20.28 25.02
N VAL A 175 -0.14 -18.97 24.88
CA VAL A 175 -1.42 -18.28 24.98
C VAL A 175 -1.75 -17.70 23.62
N SER A 176 -2.95 -17.99 23.10
CA SER A 176 -3.41 -17.45 21.83
C SER A 176 -4.91 -17.20 21.83
N VAL A 177 -5.35 -16.29 20.96
CA VAL A 177 -6.76 -16.09 20.63
C VAL A 177 -6.84 -16.13 19.11
N PRO A 178 -7.32 -17.23 18.49
CA PRO A 178 -7.45 -17.31 17.04
C PRO A 178 -8.27 -16.12 16.49
N GLY A 179 -7.74 -15.47 15.46
CA GLY A 179 -8.36 -14.27 14.86
C GLY A 179 -8.05 -12.96 15.58
N ALA A 180 -7.27 -12.99 16.66
CA ALA A 180 -6.76 -11.76 17.28
C ALA A 180 -5.65 -11.12 16.46
N TYR A 181 -5.47 -9.82 16.63
CA TYR A 181 -4.39 -9.07 16.02
C TYR A 181 -3.00 -9.55 16.47
N GLN A 182 -2.83 -9.74 17.79
CA GLN A 182 -1.58 -10.22 18.38
C GLN A 182 -1.37 -11.70 18.07
N LYS A 183 -0.11 -12.06 17.77
CA LYS A 183 0.30 -13.46 17.55
C LYS A 183 0.33 -14.23 18.88
N GLN A 184 0.40 -15.55 18.78
CA GLN A 184 0.57 -16.44 19.93
C GLN A 184 1.78 -16.02 20.79
N LEU A 185 1.60 -16.01 22.10
CA LEU A 185 2.64 -15.69 23.08
C LEU A 185 3.14 -16.97 23.74
N SER A 186 4.43 -17.28 23.59
CA SER A 186 5.09 -18.37 24.32
C SER A 186 5.72 -17.84 25.61
N ILE A 187 5.32 -18.42 26.74
CA ILE A 187 5.77 -18.06 28.08
C ILE A 187 6.58 -19.23 28.66
N PRO A 188 7.89 -19.07 28.93
CA PRO A 188 8.69 -20.11 29.54
C PRO A 188 8.13 -20.54 30.91
N TRP A 189 7.95 -21.84 31.10
CA TRP A 189 7.54 -22.45 32.37
C TRP A 189 8.79 -22.89 33.15
N THR A 190 9.57 -21.92 33.64
CA THR A 190 10.77 -22.19 34.46
C THR A 190 10.59 -21.70 35.90
N PRO A 191 11.02 -22.46 36.93
CA PRO A 191 10.90 -22.06 38.34
C PRO A 191 11.83 -20.93 38.82
N ASP A 192 12.75 -20.40 38.00
CA ASP A 192 13.82 -19.53 38.51
C ASP A 192 13.72 -18.08 38.01
N ASN A 193 13.24 -17.17 38.88
CA ASN A 193 13.97 -15.99 39.38
C ASN A 193 13.03 -14.98 40.05
N GLU A 194 13.52 -14.40 41.16
CA GLU A 194 12.87 -13.53 42.16
C GLU A 194 12.31 -12.17 41.66
N LYS A 195 11.55 -12.11 40.55
CA LYS A 195 10.79 -10.91 40.18
C LYS A 195 9.33 -11.24 39.87
N ASP A 196 8.53 -10.96 40.89
CA ASP A 196 7.15 -11.33 41.14
C ASP A 196 6.13 -10.44 40.36
N TYR A 197 6.21 -10.47 39.03
CA TYR A 197 5.17 -9.89 38.17
C TYR A 197 4.81 -10.92 37.11
N GLY A 198 3.58 -11.46 37.16
CA GLY A 198 3.07 -12.40 36.16
C GLY A 198 3.23 -11.86 34.74
N THR A 199 3.29 -12.75 33.75
CA THR A 199 3.46 -12.34 32.35
C THR A 199 2.13 -11.82 31.82
N SER A 200 2.08 -10.53 31.46
CA SER A 200 0.91 -9.90 30.91
C SER A 200 0.80 -10.11 29.40
N PHE A 201 -0.44 -10.16 28.90
CA PHE A 201 -0.74 -10.24 27.48
C PHE A 201 -1.96 -9.39 27.16
N VAL A 202 -2.06 -8.96 25.89
CA VAL A 202 -3.20 -8.22 25.37
C VAL A 202 -3.55 -8.76 24.00
N PHE A 203 -4.82 -9.13 23.80
CA PHE A 203 -5.36 -9.55 22.51
C PHE A 203 -6.50 -8.62 22.08
N HIS A 204 -6.43 -8.14 20.84
CA HIS A 204 -7.52 -7.41 20.19
C HIS A 204 -8.19 -8.34 19.19
N VAL A 205 -9.51 -8.54 19.30
CA VAL A 205 -10.22 -9.55 18.51
C VAL A 205 -11.63 -9.09 18.13
N ASP A 206 -12.11 -9.55 16.98
CA ASP A 206 -13.49 -9.36 16.55
C ASP A 206 -14.45 -10.06 17.50
N LYS A 207 -15.34 -9.30 18.14
CA LYS A 207 -16.38 -9.83 19.03
C LYS A 207 -17.28 -10.85 18.33
N GLU A 208 -17.50 -10.63 17.03
CA GLU A 208 -18.45 -11.39 16.23
C GLU A 208 -17.96 -12.79 15.86
N LEU A 209 -16.65 -13.03 15.94
CA LEU A 209 -16.05 -14.34 15.69
C LEU A 209 -16.18 -15.32 16.87
N SER A 210 -16.85 -14.91 17.96
CA SER A 210 -16.96 -15.71 19.19
C SER A 210 -15.61 -16.22 19.70
N PRO A 211 -14.66 -15.31 19.99
CA PRO A 211 -13.28 -15.68 20.25
C PRO A 211 -13.11 -16.52 21.51
N GLU A 212 -12.15 -17.46 21.45
CA GLU A 212 -11.75 -18.32 22.55
C GLU A 212 -10.28 -18.09 22.88
N LEU A 213 -9.99 -17.85 24.16
CA LEU A 213 -8.63 -17.86 24.68
C LEU A 213 -8.17 -19.31 24.79
N GLN A 214 -7.14 -19.66 24.03
CA GLN A 214 -6.51 -20.97 24.03
C GLN A 214 -5.20 -20.91 24.83
N VAL A 215 -5.04 -21.86 25.74
CA VAL A 215 -3.85 -22.02 26.57
C VAL A 215 -3.33 -23.45 26.39
N GLU A 216 -2.12 -23.56 25.86
CA GLU A 216 -1.42 -24.83 25.62
C GLU A 216 -0.20 -24.92 26.51
N LEU A 217 0.01 -26.07 27.15
CA LEU A 217 1.26 -26.38 27.86
C LEU A 217 2.05 -27.36 27.01
N GLU A 218 3.25 -26.97 26.62
CA GLU A 218 4.15 -27.80 25.82
C GLU A 218 5.42 -28.15 26.60
N GLN A 219 5.98 -29.33 26.34
CA GLN A 219 7.27 -29.77 26.84
C GLN A 219 8.18 -30.15 25.68
N THR A 220 9.35 -29.52 25.64
CA THR A 220 10.40 -29.82 24.66
C THR A 220 11.53 -30.59 25.34
N ILE A 221 11.83 -31.78 24.82
CA ILE A 221 12.93 -32.65 25.25
C ILE A 221 13.96 -32.70 24.13
N SER A 222 15.23 -32.48 24.47
CA SER A 222 16.35 -32.63 23.54
C SER A 222 16.90 -34.05 23.65
N VAL A 223 16.87 -34.81 22.56
CA VAL A 223 17.37 -36.20 22.51
C VAL A 223 18.64 -36.24 21.65
N LEU A 224 19.72 -36.81 22.20
CA LEU A 224 20.95 -37.09 21.46
C LEU A 224 20.80 -38.46 20.79
N GLN A 225 20.92 -38.54 19.47
CA GLN A 225 21.04 -39.83 18.79
C GLN A 225 22.47 -40.37 18.92
N ASP A 226 22.60 -41.66 19.26
CA ASP A 226 23.88 -42.39 19.17
C ASP A 226 24.20 -42.67 17.68
N GLY A 227 24.91 -41.73 17.04
CA GLY A 227 25.33 -41.80 15.64
C GLY A 227 26.43 -40.79 15.29
N VAL A 228 27.11 -41.00 14.15
CA VAL A 228 28.39 -40.34 13.75
C VAL A 228 28.25 -38.83 13.44
N ASN A 229 27.07 -38.22 13.64
CA ASN A 229 26.91 -36.76 13.67
C ASN A 229 25.95 -36.37 14.81
N PRO A 230 26.38 -35.58 15.81
CA PRO A 230 25.55 -35.22 16.96
C PRO A 230 24.65 -34.02 16.63
N ASP A 231 23.61 -34.25 15.83
CA ASP A 231 22.53 -33.27 15.68
C ASP A 231 21.53 -33.46 16.83
N ILE A 232 21.24 -32.39 17.58
CA ILE A 232 20.30 -32.40 18.70
C ILE A 232 18.88 -32.32 18.14
N GLU A 233 18.14 -33.42 18.16
CA GLU A 233 16.71 -33.41 17.82
C GLU A 233 15.89 -32.93 19.04
N LYS A 234 15.05 -31.92 18.81
CA LYS A 234 14.11 -31.41 19.80
C LYS A 234 12.74 -32.02 19.53
N HIS A 235 12.21 -32.78 20.47
CA HIS A 235 10.84 -33.29 20.43
C HIS A 235 9.95 -32.47 21.35
N THR A 236 8.93 -31.84 20.79
CA THR A 236 7.93 -31.05 21.51
C THR A 236 6.64 -31.86 21.64
N THR A 237 6.09 -31.96 22.85
CA THR A 237 4.84 -32.66 23.15
C THR A 237 3.88 -31.70 23.86
N VAL A 238 2.63 -31.61 23.40
CA VAL A 238 1.57 -30.88 24.08
C VAL A 238 1.10 -31.70 25.29
N LEU A 239 1.34 -31.18 26.49
CA LEU A 239 0.97 -31.79 27.76
C LEU A 239 -0.46 -31.45 28.20
N GLY A 240 -1.02 -30.36 27.68
CA GLY A 240 -2.35 -29.93 28.09
C GLY A 240 -2.90 -28.76 27.28
N LEU A 241 -4.22 -28.69 27.17
CA LEU A 241 -4.96 -27.67 26.43
C LEU A 241 -6.17 -27.23 27.26
N GLY A 242 -6.36 -25.92 27.40
CA GLY A 242 -7.54 -25.32 28.01
C GLY A 242 -8.07 -24.16 27.17
N THR A 243 -9.39 -23.98 27.15
CA THR A 243 -10.04 -22.89 26.43
C THR A 243 -10.98 -22.07 27.32
N VAL A 244 -11.06 -20.77 27.07
CA VAL A 244 -11.99 -19.86 27.74
C VAL A 244 -12.72 -19.01 26.70
N PRO A 245 -14.05 -19.15 26.57
CA PRO A 245 -14.83 -18.30 25.68
C PRO A 245 -14.77 -16.83 26.14
N VAL A 246 -14.18 -15.95 25.35
CA VAL A 246 -13.95 -14.55 25.73
C VAL A 246 -15.28 -13.81 25.87
N ASN A 247 -16.27 -14.12 25.03
CA ASN A 247 -17.62 -13.57 25.10
C ASN A 247 -18.39 -13.93 26.39
N SER A 248 -17.92 -14.91 27.16
CA SER A 248 -18.52 -15.26 28.46
C SER A 248 -18.01 -14.40 29.63
N LEU A 249 -16.96 -13.61 29.41
CA LEU A 249 -16.34 -12.78 30.44
C LEU A 249 -17.12 -11.46 30.61
N PRO A 250 -17.33 -10.99 31.86
CA PRO A 250 -17.97 -9.71 32.11
C PRO A 250 -17.10 -8.56 31.59
N ILE A 251 -17.73 -7.62 30.88
CA ILE A 251 -17.06 -6.46 30.30
C ILE A 251 -16.73 -5.44 31.41
N GLY A 252 -15.48 -4.97 31.44
CA GLY A 252 -14.98 -3.96 32.37
C GLY A 252 -14.54 -4.49 33.74
N GLU A 253 -14.83 -5.76 34.05
CA GLU A 253 -14.49 -6.40 35.32
C GLU A 253 -13.25 -7.30 35.19
N LYS A 254 -12.44 -7.34 36.25
CA LYS A 254 -11.32 -8.28 36.36
C LYS A 254 -11.82 -9.59 36.97
N VAL A 255 -11.55 -10.70 36.31
CA VAL A 255 -11.96 -12.05 36.72
C VAL A 255 -10.74 -12.95 36.81
N ASP A 256 -10.57 -13.61 37.95
CA ASP A 256 -9.57 -14.66 38.11
C ASP A 256 -10.19 -16.01 37.73
N LYS A 257 -9.55 -16.73 36.80
CA LYS A 257 -9.99 -18.02 36.29
C LYS A 257 -8.88 -19.06 36.45
N ILE A 258 -9.28 -20.24 36.89
CA ILE A 258 -8.43 -21.44 36.91
C ILE A 258 -8.73 -22.22 35.63
N ILE A 259 -7.76 -22.31 34.73
CA ILE A 259 -7.87 -23.03 33.45
C ILE A 259 -7.33 -24.45 33.66
N SER A 260 -8.18 -25.46 33.51
CA SER A 260 -7.76 -26.86 33.56
C SER A 260 -7.06 -27.25 32.26
N LEU A 261 -5.82 -27.74 32.35
CA LEU A 261 -5.01 -28.12 31.20
C LEU A 261 -5.05 -29.64 30.94
N GLY A 262 -5.69 -30.42 31.81
CA GLY A 262 -5.65 -31.89 31.76
C GLY A 262 -4.62 -32.48 32.73
N GLU A 263 -4.73 -33.78 33.02
CA GLU A 263 -3.81 -34.54 33.90
C GLU A 263 -3.57 -33.92 35.30
N GLY A 264 -4.58 -33.22 35.86
CA GLY A 264 -4.49 -32.58 37.18
C GLY A 264 -3.70 -31.28 37.22
N LYS A 265 -3.30 -30.73 36.06
CA LYS A 265 -2.63 -29.42 35.95
C LYS A 265 -3.65 -28.31 35.72
N SER A 266 -3.43 -27.18 36.36
CA SER A 266 -4.25 -25.97 36.20
C SER A 266 -3.37 -24.72 36.12
N LEU A 267 -3.91 -23.69 35.46
CA LEU A 267 -3.26 -22.40 35.33
C LEU A 267 -4.16 -21.29 35.87
N ASP A 268 -3.63 -20.48 36.77
CA ASP A 268 -4.31 -19.30 37.28
C ASP A 268 -4.07 -18.11 36.35
N VAL A 269 -5.15 -17.59 35.78
CA VAL A 269 -5.10 -16.46 34.87
C VAL A 269 -6.07 -15.38 35.35
N SER A 270 -5.54 -14.20 35.57
CA SER A 270 -6.34 -13.00 35.77
C SER A 270 -6.69 -12.41 34.40
N LEU A 271 -7.98 -12.27 34.09
CA LEU A 271 -8.47 -11.75 32.81
C LEU A 271 -9.30 -10.49 33.03
N LYS A 272 -9.19 -9.53 32.11
CA LYS A 272 -10.03 -8.34 32.02
C LYS A 272 -10.41 -8.15 30.57
N THR A 273 -11.70 -8.14 30.28
CA THR A 273 -12.21 -7.89 28.94
C THR A 273 -12.78 -6.50 28.87
N GLU A 274 -12.29 -5.70 27.94
CA GLU A 274 -12.84 -4.38 27.63
C GLU A 274 -13.42 -4.42 26.23
N GLU A 275 -14.67 -4.00 26.08
CA GLU A 275 -15.19 -3.67 24.77
C GLU A 275 -14.75 -2.25 24.48
N ARG A 276 -13.92 -2.06 23.45
CA ARG A 276 -13.50 -0.71 23.03
C ARG A 276 -14.61 0.02 22.27
N PHE A 277 -15.87 -0.27 22.59
CA PHE A 277 -17.10 0.32 22.07
C PHE A 277 -18.03 0.62 23.25
N PHE A 278 -17.80 1.73 23.96
CA PHE A 278 -18.80 2.17 24.94
C PHE A 278 -19.88 2.98 24.23
N PHE A 279 -21.01 2.31 23.97
CA PHE A 279 -22.28 2.94 23.63
C PHE A 279 -22.89 3.50 24.92
N LEU A 280 -23.00 4.83 25.02
CA LEU A 280 -23.98 5.44 25.91
C LEU A 280 -24.94 6.32 25.11
N ASN A 281 -26.21 6.12 25.43
CA ASN A 281 -27.37 6.80 24.92
C ASN A 281 -27.15 8.30 24.73
N PHE A 282 -27.65 8.81 23.59
CA PHE A 282 -28.05 10.20 23.35
C PHE A 282 -27.34 11.23 24.22
N SER A 283 -26.29 11.82 23.65
CA SER A 283 -25.51 12.99 24.09
C SER A 283 -24.13 12.71 24.70
N GLN A 284 -23.14 13.19 23.94
CA GLN A 284 -21.74 13.50 24.27
C GLN A 284 -20.69 12.38 24.16
N GLU A 285 -19.87 12.57 23.11
CA GLU A 285 -18.54 12.01 22.80
C GLU A 285 -18.51 10.57 22.26
N LEU A 286 -18.61 10.44 20.92
CA LEU A 286 -18.09 9.28 20.20
C LEU A 286 -16.61 9.15 20.55
N GLN A 287 -16.18 7.98 21.02
CA GLN A 287 -14.77 7.63 20.94
C GLN A 287 -14.49 7.28 19.47
N ASP A 288 -14.08 8.30 18.73
CA ASP A 288 -13.82 8.27 17.28
C ASP A 288 -12.95 7.07 16.90
N LEU A 289 -13.23 6.49 15.73
CA LEU A 289 -12.27 5.59 15.08
C LEU A 289 -10.99 6.39 14.79
N ASP A 290 -9.83 5.75 14.97
CA ASP A 290 -8.55 6.37 14.60
C ASP A 290 -8.38 6.43 13.06
N ILE A 291 -9.21 5.66 12.32
CA ILE A 291 -9.33 5.78 10.88
C ILE A 291 -10.52 6.66 10.50
N ARG A 292 -10.36 7.49 9.47
CA ARG A 292 -11.45 8.20 8.82
C ARG A 292 -12.06 7.32 7.73
N LEU A 293 -13.34 6.99 7.91
CA LEU A 293 -14.15 6.32 6.90
C LEU A 293 -15.01 7.33 6.15
N GLY A 294 -14.71 7.56 4.88
CA GLY A 294 -15.44 8.45 3.99
C GLY A 294 -14.75 8.65 2.64
N PHE A 295 -15.57 8.89 1.62
CA PHE A 295 -15.07 9.25 0.28
C PHE A 295 -14.83 10.74 0.12
N ASP A 296 -15.56 11.57 0.88
CA ASP A 296 -15.41 13.02 0.83
C ASP A 296 -14.03 13.48 1.32
N LEU A 297 -13.62 14.69 0.92
CA LEU A 297 -12.40 15.33 1.39
C LEU A 297 -12.40 15.49 2.91
N CYS A 298 -11.23 15.37 3.54
CA CYS A 298 -11.08 15.61 4.97
C CYS A 298 -11.46 17.06 5.32
N LYS A 299 -11.60 17.33 6.61
CA LYS A 299 -11.98 18.67 7.08
C LYS A 299 -10.88 19.68 6.70
N GLU A 300 -9.64 19.29 6.87
CA GLU A 300 -8.43 20.09 6.68
C GLU A 300 -8.25 20.47 5.21
N GLU A 301 -8.45 19.53 4.27
CA GLU A 301 -8.40 19.82 2.82
C GLU A 301 -9.53 20.77 2.38
N ARG A 302 -10.75 20.64 2.94
CA ARG A 302 -11.84 21.58 2.66
C ARG A 302 -11.57 22.98 3.21
N GLU A 303 -11.04 23.08 4.42
CA GLU A 303 -10.62 24.36 4.99
C GLU A 303 -9.48 25.00 4.19
N PHE A 304 -8.56 24.18 3.65
CA PHE A 304 -7.54 24.63 2.70
C PHE A 304 -8.19 25.18 1.43
N LEU A 305 -9.10 24.44 0.79
CA LEU A 305 -9.78 24.87 -0.44
C LEU A 305 -10.50 26.20 -0.25
N ASP A 306 -11.18 26.37 0.87
CA ASP A 306 -11.90 27.59 1.22
C ASP A 306 -11.00 28.83 1.31
N LYS A 307 -9.77 28.64 1.80
CA LYS A 307 -8.75 29.69 1.85
C LYS A 307 -8.08 29.89 0.49
N ARG A 308 -7.68 28.80 -0.18
CA ARG A 308 -6.94 28.82 -1.45
C ARG A 308 -7.76 29.42 -2.58
N LYS A 309 -9.06 29.12 -2.68
CA LYS A 309 -9.92 29.70 -3.72
C LYS A 309 -9.96 31.24 -3.69
N LYS A 310 -9.75 31.88 -2.53
CA LYS A 310 -9.64 33.35 -2.45
C LYS A 310 -8.36 33.88 -3.08
N ILE A 311 -7.24 33.17 -2.87
CA ILE A 311 -5.93 33.51 -3.47
C ILE A 311 -5.99 33.28 -4.98
N VAL A 312 -6.52 32.13 -5.40
CA VAL A 312 -6.69 31.78 -6.81
C VAL A 312 -7.59 32.79 -7.54
N SER A 313 -8.71 33.19 -6.94
CA SER A 313 -9.60 34.23 -7.49
C SER A 313 -8.84 35.52 -7.80
N GLU A 314 -8.02 35.99 -6.85
CA GLU A 314 -7.22 37.20 -7.02
C GLU A 314 -6.10 37.02 -8.06
N ALA A 315 -5.47 35.85 -8.12
CA ALA A 315 -4.47 35.53 -9.12
C ALA A 315 -5.09 35.50 -10.53
N LEU A 316 -6.23 34.85 -10.71
CA LEU A 316 -6.95 34.79 -11.98
C LEU A 316 -7.38 36.18 -12.46
N ARG A 317 -7.85 37.06 -11.54
CA ARG A 317 -8.17 38.45 -11.88
C ARG A 317 -6.97 39.16 -12.53
N LYS A 318 -5.79 39.05 -11.91
CA LYS A 318 -4.57 39.70 -12.40
C LYS A 318 -4.12 39.09 -13.73
N THR A 319 -4.06 37.77 -13.81
CA THR A 319 -3.46 37.05 -14.95
C THR A 319 -4.35 37.09 -16.19
N LEU A 320 -5.67 37.04 -16.02
CA LEU A 320 -6.65 37.12 -17.12
C LEU A 320 -7.16 38.56 -17.37
N CYS A 321 -6.66 39.55 -16.61
CA CYS A 321 -7.08 40.95 -16.70
C CYS A 321 -8.60 41.14 -16.55
N LEU A 322 -9.23 40.40 -15.62
CA LEU A 322 -10.66 40.49 -15.35
C LEU A 322 -11.00 41.78 -14.61
N LYS A 323 -12.21 42.31 -14.82
CA LYS A 323 -12.68 43.53 -14.15
C LYS A 323 -12.87 43.33 -12.65
N GLU A 324 -13.38 42.17 -12.27
CA GLU A 324 -13.69 41.79 -10.89
C GLU A 324 -13.12 40.41 -10.61
N SER A 325 -12.83 40.12 -9.35
CA SER A 325 -12.34 38.79 -8.94
C SER A 325 -13.51 37.80 -9.00
N PRO A 326 -13.34 36.62 -9.63
CA PRO A 326 -14.42 35.65 -9.73
C PRO A 326 -14.88 35.21 -8.33
N PRO A 327 -16.19 35.05 -8.11
CA PRO A 327 -16.69 34.54 -6.84
C PRO A 327 -16.17 33.13 -6.59
N LYS A 328 -16.10 32.73 -5.32
CA LYS A 328 -15.52 31.45 -4.87
C LYS A 328 -16.05 30.23 -5.64
N ASP A 329 -17.33 30.24 -6.00
CA ASP A 329 -18.00 29.13 -6.66
C ASP A 329 -17.69 29.06 -8.17
N GLU A 330 -17.19 30.14 -8.78
CA GLU A 330 -16.74 30.19 -10.18
C GLU A 330 -15.22 30.01 -10.30
N VAL A 331 -14.49 29.89 -9.18
CA VAL A 331 -13.03 29.69 -9.23
C VAL A 331 -12.71 28.27 -9.70
N PRO A 332 -12.07 28.10 -10.87
CA PRO A 332 -11.72 26.78 -11.37
C PRO A 332 -10.64 26.14 -10.50
N VAL A 333 -10.75 24.83 -10.32
CA VAL A 333 -9.78 24.00 -9.63
C VAL A 333 -8.70 23.58 -10.61
N VAL A 334 -7.51 24.17 -10.46
CA VAL A 334 -6.34 23.87 -11.29
C VAL A 334 -5.40 22.92 -10.55
N ALA A 335 -5.09 21.79 -11.17
CA ALA A 335 -4.13 20.81 -10.70
C ALA A 335 -2.89 20.75 -11.61
N VAL A 336 -1.70 20.69 -11.01
CA VAL A 336 -0.43 20.45 -11.70
C VAL A 336 0.07 19.05 -11.35
N LEU A 337 0.44 18.25 -12.35
CA LEU A 337 0.98 16.91 -12.14
C LEU A 337 2.37 16.77 -12.75
N GLY A 338 3.33 16.30 -11.94
CA GLY A 338 4.66 15.87 -12.39
C GLY A 338 4.77 14.35 -12.48
N SER A 339 5.18 13.84 -13.65
CA SER A 339 5.45 12.40 -13.85
C SER A 339 6.70 11.92 -13.11
N GLY A 340 6.95 10.61 -13.12
CA GLY A 340 8.20 10.04 -12.66
C GLY A 340 9.36 10.20 -13.65
N GLY A 341 10.57 9.89 -13.19
CA GLY A 341 11.80 10.00 -14.00
C GLY A 341 13.07 10.32 -13.22
N GLY A 342 13.17 9.96 -11.93
CA GLY A 342 14.35 10.19 -11.11
C GLY A 342 14.81 11.66 -11.07
N MET A 343 16.12 11.91 -11.15
CA MET A 343 16.69 13.26 -11.08
C MET A 343 16.27 14.14 -12.27
N ARG A 344 16.01 13.54 -13.44
CA ARG A 344 15.48 14.24 -14.61
C ARG A 344 14.11 14.86 -14.31
N ALA A 345 13.21 14.08 -13.70
CA ALA A 345 11.89 14.59 -13.29
C ALA A 345 12.02 15.69 -12.23
N LEU A 346 12.88 15.50 -11.21
CA LEU A 346 13.15 16.53 -10.20
C LEU A 346 13.58 17.85 -10.85
N THR A 347 14.61 17.82 -11.70
CA THR A 347 15.17 19.02 -12.34
C THR A 347 14.18 19.67 -13.31
N SER A 348 13.49 18.86 -14.12
CA SER A 348 12.50 19.35 -15.09
C SER A 348 11.31 20.01 -14.40
N PHE A 349 10.89 19.47 -13.25
CA PHE A 349 9.75 20.02 -12.52
C PHE A 349 10.07 21.38 -11.89
N TYR A 350 11.27 21.56 -11.35
CA TYR A 350 11.76 22.89 -10.92
C TYR A 350 11.67 23.92 -12.04
N GLY A 351 12.12 23.58 -13.26
CA GLY A 351 12.03 24.47 -14.42
C GLY A 351 10.60 24.81 -14.80
N SER A 352 9.72 23.80 -14.80
CA SER A 352 8.29 23.97 -15.11
C SER A 352 7.59 24.89 -14.09
N LEU A 353 7.85 24.68 -12.79
CA LEU A 353 7.31 25.51 -11.71
C LEU A 353 7.85 26.95 -11.76
N ALA A 354 9.13 27.14 -12.09
CA ALA A 354 9.70 28.47 -12.32
C ALA A 354 9.03 29.20 -13.49
N GLY A 355 8.73 28.48 -14.57
CA GLY A 355 7.96 29.03 -15.69
C GLY A 355 6.56 29.49 -15.25
N LEU A 356 5.86 28.67 -14.45
CA LEU A 356 4.55 29.04 -13.90
C LEU A 356 4.63 30.22 -12.94
N GLN A 357 5.68 30.32 -12.12
CA GLN A 357 5.91 31.45 -11.24
C GLN A 357 6.13 32.75 -12.02
N GLN A 358 6.96 32.72 -13.07
CA GLN A 358 7.22 33.88 -13.93
C GLN A 358 5.96 34.35 -14.67
N LEU A 359 5.03 33.45 -14.97
CA LEU A 359 3.72 33.80 -15.54
C LEU A 359 2.70 34.29 -14.49
N GLY A 360 3.04 34.28 -13.19
CA GLY A 360 2.11 34.60 -12.11
C GLY A 360 1.00 33.56 -11.94
N LEU A 361 1.23 32.33 -12.37
CA LEU A 361 0.24 31.24 -12.35
C LEU A 361 0.36 30.33 -11.13
N LEU A 362 1.44 30.43 -10.35
CA LEU A 362 1.65 29.56 -9.20
C LEU A 362 0.54 29.73 -8.13
N ASP A 363 0.06 30.96 -7.93
CA ASP A 363 -1.06 31.29 -7.05
C ASP A 363 -2.44 30.85 -7.60
N ALA A 364 -2.54 30.58 -8.90
CA ALA A 364 -3.76 30.06 -9.52
C ALA A 364 -3.91 28.53 -9.37
N ILE A 365 -2.89 27.84 -8.85
CA ILE A 365 -2.90 26.38 -8.67
C ILE A 365 -3.46 26.03 -7.29
N ILE A 366 -4.37 25.05 -7.26
CA ILE A 366 -4.91 24.48 -6.03
C ILE A 366 -4.14 23.22 -5.64
N TYR A 367 -3.95 22.29 -6.57
CA TYR A 367 -3.30 21.01 -6.30
C TYR A 367 -1.96 20.89 -7.02
N LEU A 368 -0.93 20.42 -6.32
CA LEU A 368 0.37 20.11 -6.90
C LEU A 368 0.72 18.66 -6.57
N CYS A 369 0.77 17.83 -7.60
CA CYS A 369 0.87 16.39 -7.47
C CYS A 369 2.16 15.86 -8.09
N GLY A 370 2.78 14.87 -7.45
CA GLY A 370 3.99 14.22 -7.97
C GLY A 370 4.02 12.72 -7.73
N ILE A 371 4.72 12.01 -8.60
CA ILE A 371 5.14 10.62 -8.38
C ILE A 371 6.65 10.47 -8.63
N SER A 372 7.27 9.44 -8.04
CA SER A 372 8.70 9.13 -8.22
C SER A 372 9.57 10.39 -8.08
N GLY A 373 10.50 10.65 -9.00
CA GLY A 373 11.37 11.84 -8.98
C GLY A 373 10.68 13.21 -8.81
N SER A 374 9.43 13.38 -9.25
CA SER A 374 8.68 14.62 -8.99
C SER A 374 8.33 14.80 -7.50
N THR A 375 8.16 13.71 -6.75
CA THR A 375 7.97 13.77 -5.29
C THR A 375 9.20 14.32 -4.57
N TRP A 376 10.40 14.08 -5.09
CA TRP A 376 11.64 14.63 -4.53
C TRP A 376 11.68 16.15 -4.69
N CYS A 377 11.25 16.69 -5.85
CA CYS A 377 11.10 18.14 -6.05
C CYS A 377 10.09 18.74 -5.04
N LEU A 378 8.89 18.16 -4.94
CA LEU A 378 7.86 18.62 -3.99
C LEU A 378 8.38 18.55 -2.55
N SER A 379 8.80 17.38 -2.10
CA SER A 379 9.22 17.19 -0.71
C SER A 379 10.39 18.11 -0.30
N THR A 380 11.29 18.46 -1.21
CA THR A 380 12.33 19.48 -0.96
C THR A 380 11.78 20.91 -0.90
N LEU A 381 10.86 21.28 -1.81
CA LEU A 381 10.23 22.61 -1.82
C LEU A 381 9.41 22.86 -0.55
N TYR A 382 8.62 21.87 -0.12
CA TYR A 382 7.71 22.00 1.01
C TYR A 382 8.41 21.95 2.38
N GLN A 383 9.74 21.84 2.43
CA GLN A 383 10.52 22.13 3.64
C GLN A 383 10.48 23.62 4.00
N ASP A 384 10.24 24.48 3.01
CA ASP A 384 10.04 25.91 3.20
C ASP A 384 8.53 26.23 3.19
N PRO A 385 7.94 26.68 4.31
CA PRO A 385 6.52 26.99 4.39
C PRO A 385 6.03 28.08 3.44
N ASP A 386 6.92 28.89 2.87
CA ASP A 386 6.57 30.01 1.99
C ASP A 386 7.21 29.87 0.60
N TRP A 387 7.60 28.66 0.18
CA TRP A 387 8.41 28.44 -1.02
C TRP A 387 7.81 29.07 -2.29
N SER A 388 6.49 29.01 -2.49
CA SER A 388 5.84 29.54 -3.71
C SER A 388 5.82 31.08 -3.74
N GLN A 389 5.96 31.71 -2.58
CA GLN A 389 5.93 33.16 -2.39
C GLN A 389 7.34 33.79 -2.49
N LYS A 390 8.38 32.95 -2.58
CA LYS A 390 9.79 33.35 -2.75
C LYS A 390 10.22 33.08 -4.18
N ASP A 391 11.29 33.75 -4.63
CA ASP A 391 11.90 33.45 -5.91
C ASP A 391 12.42 32.00 -5.93
N LEU A 392 11.97 31.20 -6.91
CA LEU A 392 12.39 29.82 -7.07
C LEU A 392 13.87 29.68 -7.45
N GLU A 393 14.54 30.73 -7.94
CA GLU A 393 15.95 30.66 -8.31
C GLU A 393 16.85 30.22 -7.13
N ASP A 394 16.53 30.63 -5.89
CA ASP A 394 17.27 30.20 -4.71
C ASP A 394 17.11 28.68 -4.46
N ALA A 395 15.90 28.15 -4.66
CA ALA A 395 15.62 26.73 -4.52
C ALA A 395 16.29 25.92 -5.65
N ILE A 396 16.26 26.45 -6.87
CA ILE A 396 16.92 25.86 -8.04
C ILE A 396 18.43 25.84 -7.86
N GLY A 397 19.04 26.91 -7.34
CA GLY A 397 20.47 26.96 -7.04
C GLY A 397 20.89 25.93 -6.00
N ARG A 398 20.09 25.73 -4.94
CA ARG A 398 20.32 24.64 -3.96
C ARG A 398 20.20 23.27 -4.62
N ALA A 399 19.16 23.05 -5.43
CA ALA A 399 18.97 21.81 -6.16
C ALA A 399 20.13 21.53 -7.12
N GLN A 400 20.65 22.53 -7.83
CA GLN A 400 21.83 22.41 -8.69
C GLN A 400 23.05 21.97 -7.88
N GLY A 401 23.32 22.63 -6.75
CA GLY A 401 24.45 22.28 -5.88
C GLY A 401 24.39 20.83 -5.40
N THR A 402 23.20 20.33 -5.07
CA THR A 402 23.03 18.93 -4.66
C THR A 402 23.07 17.97 -5.83
N VAL A 403 22.40 18.26 -6.96
CA VAL A 403 22.39 17.37 -8.13
C VAL A 403 23.79 17.22 -8.72
N SER A 404 24.57 18.30 -8.78
CA SER A 404 25.92 18.31 -9.33
C SER A 404 27.01 17.81 -8.38
N SER A 405 26.68 17.54 -7.11
CA SER A 405 27.64 17.00 -6.16
C SER A 405 27.95 15.52 -6.41
N SER A 406 29.12 15.07 -5.95
CA SER A 406 29.46 13.64 -6.00
C SER A 406 28.56 12.83 -5.07
N LYS A 407 27.97 11.76 -5.62
CA LYS A 407 27.14 10.80 -4.88
C LYS A 407 27.95 9.65 -4.25
N ALA A 408 29.27 9.59 -4.50
CA ALA A 408 30.13 8.49 -4.03
C ALA A 408 30.16 8.37 -2.50
N GLY A 409 30.04 9.50 -1.78
CA GLY A 409 29.99 9.49 -0.31
C GLY A 409 28.79 8.75 0.28
N ALA A 410 27.71 8.55 -0.49
CA ALA A 410 26.56 7.75 -0.07
C ALA A 410 26.93 6.29 0.22
N PHE A 411 28.00 5.80 -0.42
CA PHE A 411 28.47 4.42 -0.34
C PHE A 411 29.80 4.31 0.43
N SER A 412 30.19 5.34 1.20
CA SER A 412 31.35 5.25 2.08
C SER A 412 31.09 4.21 3.20
N PRO A 413 32.14 3.55 3.73
CA PRO A 413 31.98 2.61 4.83
C PRO A 413 31.28 3.22 6.06
N GLU A 414 31.58 4.47 6.38
CA GLU A 414 30.97 5.22 7.49
C GLU A 414 29.48 5.44 7.25
N ARG A 415 29.11 5.83 6.02
CA ARG A 415 27.72 6.12 5.68
C ARG A 415 26.87 4.84 5.58
N LEU A 416 27.42 3.77 4.99
CA LEU A 416 26.78 2.45 5.01
C LEU A 416 26.55 1.98 6.45
N LYS A 417 27.57 2.08 7.32
CA LYS A 417 27.42 1.73 8.75
C LYS A 417 26.28 2.51 9.40
N TYR A 418 26.18 3.82 9.14
CA TYR A 418 25.07 4.64 9.63
C TYR A 418 23.72 4.10 9.15
N TYR A 419 23.56 3.79 7.85
CA TYR A 419 22.31 3.23 7.34
C TYR A 419 21.90 1.96 8.07
N PHE A 420 22.81 1.03 8.27
CA PHE A 420 22.51 -0.21 8.97
C PHE A 420 22.20 -0.01 10.46
N GLN A 421 22.80 0.99 11.10
CA GLN A 421 22.44 1.35 12.47
C GLN A 421 21.01 1.88 12.56
N GLU A 422 20.60 2.74 11.64
CA GLU A 422 19.23 3.26 11.55
C GLU A 422 18.22 2.14 11.27
N LEU A 423 18.49 1.30 10.26
CA LEU A 423 17.64 0.17 9.90
C LEU A 423 17.50 -0.84 11.05
N ASN A 424 18.59 -1.12 11.77
CA ASN A 424 18.53 -1.99 12.95
C ASN A 424 17.77 -1.34 14.11
N ALA A 425 17.86 -0.02 14.27
CA ALA A 425 17.07 0.69 15.28
C ALA A 425 15.56 0.60 14.98
N MET A 426 15.16 0.76 13.72
CA MET A 426 13.77 0.56 13.28
C MET A 426 13.28 -0.87 13.57
N GLU A 427 14.09 -1.87 13.23
CA GLU A 427 13.75 -3.28 13.45
C GLU A 427 13.60 -3.62 14.94
N VAL A 428 14.48 -3.09 15.81
CA VAL A 428 14.38 -3.25 17.26
C VAL A 428 13.10 -2.61 17.83
N THR A 429 12.60 -1.54 17.21
CA THR A 429 11.32 -0.92 17.58
C THR A 429 10.07 -1.65 17.04
N GLY A 430 10.26 -2.73 16.28
CA GLY A 430 9.18 -3.55 15.74
C GLY A 430 8.68 -3.11 14.35
N GLN A 431 9.32 -2.12 13.73
CA GLN A 431 9.02 -1.72 12.35
C GLN A 431 9.55 -2.76 11.35
N LYS A 432 8.86 -2.90 10.23
CA LYS A 432 9.26 -3.79 9.14
C LYS A 432 10.26 -3.05 8.27
N VAL A 433 11.41 -3.68 8.02
CA VAL A 433 12.52 -3.05 7.32
C VAL A 433 12.82 -3.78 6.01
N SER A 434 12.98 -3.02 4.93
CA SER A 434 13.11 -3.49 3.55
C SER A 434 14.27 -2.82 2.79
N PHE A 435 14.49 -3.24 1.54
CA PHE A 435 15.41 -2.53 0.63
C PHE A 435 14.95 -1.12 0.27
N THR A 436 13.64 -0.86 0.35
CA THR A 436 13.07 0.47 0.09
C THR A 436 13.50 1.46 1.18
N ASP A 437 13.66 1.00 2.43
CA ASP A 437 14.12 1.85 3.53
C ASP A 437 15.60 2.22 3.40
N LEU A 438 16.45 1.26 3.00
CA LEU A 438 17.84 1.53 2.64
C LEU A 438 17.91 2.54 1.50
N TRP A 439 17.08 2.36 0.47
CA TRP A 439 17.01 3.30 -0.65
C TRP A 439 16.56 4.69 -0.19
N GLY A 440 15.59 4.80 0.72
CA GLY A 440 15.19 6.08 1.32
C GLY A 440 16.35 6.83 1.97
N LEU A 441 17.21 6.14 2.72
CA LEU A 441 18.41 6.75 3.33
C LEU A 441 19.49 7.15 2.30
N ILE A 442 19.59 6.42 1.19
CA ILE A 442 20.46 6.79 0.06
C ILE A 442 19.91 8.02 -0.66
N VAL A 443 18.60 8.07 -0.89
CA VAL A 443 17.91 9.24 -1.48
C VAL A 443 18.06 10.46 -0.58
N GLU A 444 17.97 10.31 0.76
CA GLU A 444 18.27 11.37 1.72
C GLU A 444 19.66 11.95 1.45
N TYR A 445 20.68 11.10 1.31
CA TYR A 445 22.03 11.56 0.99
C TYR A 445 22.09 12.23 -0.39
N PHE A 446 21.39 11.69 -1.39
CA PHE A 446 21.38 12.25 -2.75
C PHE A 446 20.73 13.63 -2.81
N LEU A 447 19.73 13.91 -1.95
CA LEU A 447 18.97 15.17 -1.95
C LEU A 447 19.49 16.20 -0.93
N GLN A 448 20.05 15.75 0.19
CA GLN A 448 20.41 16.61 1.32
C GLN A 448 21.90 16.53 1.70
N GLN A 449 22.59 15.43 1.37
CA GLN A 449 23.97 15.11 1.82
C GLN A 449 24.19 15.12 3.34
N LYS A 450 23.10 15.26 4.12
CA LYS A 450 23.06 15.28 5.58
C LYS A 450 21.79 14.57 6.03
N GLU A 451 21.73 14.29 7.33
CA GLU A 451 20.52 13.76 7.95
C GLU A 451 19.40 14.79 7.90
N ASP A 452 18.20 14.36 7.51
CA ASP A 452 17.02 15.18 7.42
C ASP A 452 15.90 14.60 8.31
N PRO A 453 15.63 15.20 9.48
CA PRO A 453 14.61 14.71 10.39
C PRO A 453 13.18 15.08 9.96
N SER A 454 13.01 15.79 8.84
CA SER A 454 11.72 16.28 8.36
C SER A 454 10.74 15.14 8.10
N LYS A 455 9.47 15.43 8.31
CA LYS A 455 8.35 14.51 8.15
C LYS A 455 7.32 15.04 7.16
N LEU A 456 6.34 14.23 6.80
CA LEU A 456 5.28 14.68 5.90
C LEU A 456 4.30 15.60 6.64
N SER A 457 4.01 15.33 7.91
CA SER A 457 3.18 16.21 8.76
C SER A 457 3.77 17.60 8.95
N ASP A 458 5.10 17.77 8.90
CA ASP A 458 5.74 19.09 8.98
C ASP A 458 5.30 20.03 7.83
N GLN A 459 4.90 19.45 6.69
CA GLN A 459 4.39 20.22 5.54
C GLN A 459 3.01 20.85 5.79
N GLN A 460 2.33 20.52 6.90
CA GLN A 460 1.08 21.18 7.27
C GLN A 460 1.28 22.69 7.43
N GLU A 461 2.43 23.14 7.94
CA GLU A 461 2.73 24.58 8.05
C GLU A 461 2.82 25.26 6.67
N ALA A 462 3.22 24.54 5.62
CA ALA A 462 3.28 25.05 4.26
C ALA A 462 1.90 25.21 3.58
N VAL A 463 0.85 24.62 4.14
CA VAL A 463 -0.52 24.69 3.57
C VAL A 463 -1.55 25.30 4.52
N LYS A 464 -1.20 25.52 5.78
CA LYS A 464 -2.08 26.07 6.83
C LYS A 464 -2.80 27.36 6.46
N TRP A 465 -2.11 28.26 5.75
CA TRP A 465 -2.65 29.54 5.28
C TRP A 465 -3.04 29.51 3.80
N ALA A 466 -3.01 28.34 3.19
CA ALA A 466 -3.18 28.13 1.76
C ALA A 466 -2.21 28.94 0.89
N GLN A 467 -1.04 29.26 1.44
CA GLN A 467 -0.02 30.09 0.78
C GLN A 467 0.67 29.33 -0.37
N ASN A 468 0.83 28.02 -0.25
CA ASN A 468 1.28 27.15 -1.34
C ASN A 468 0.10 26.33 -1.90
N PRO A 469 0.23 25.75 -3.10
CA PRO A 469 -0.64 24.67 -3.56
C PRO A 469 -0.67 23.51 -2.55
N TYR A 470 -1.71 22.68 -2.61
CA TYR A 470 -1.82 21.49 -1.77
C TYR A 470 -0.99 20.34 -2.35
N PRO A 471 0.02 19.84 -1.64
CA PRO A 471 0.87 18.77 -2.15
C PRO A 471 0.17 17.42 -2.03
N ILE A 472 0.20 16.66 -3.10
CA ILE A 472 -0.29 15.28 -3.13
C ILE A 472 0.81 14.38 -3.70
N TYR A 473 1.18 13.35 -2.93
CA TYR A 473 2.14 12.35 -3.35
C TYR A 473 1.43 11.01 -3.55
N ALA A 474 1.93 10.18 -4.47
CA ALA A 474 1.30 8.90 -4.79
C ALA A 474 2.25 7.71 -4.60
N ALA A 475 1.68 6.63 -4.08
CA ALA A 475 2.22 5.28 -4.22
C ALA A 475 1.12 4.36 -4.76
N VAL A 476 1.51 3.15 -5.15
CA VAL A 476 0.58 2.09 -5.54
C VAL A 476 0.80 0.90 -4.62
N ASN A 477 -0.29 0.40 -4.03
CA ASN A 477 -0.27 -0.89 -3.34
C ASN A 477 -0.36 -2.02 -4.37
N VAL A 478 0.58 -2.95 -4.28
CA VAL A 478 0.67 -4.14 -5.14
C VAL A 478 0.52 -5.41 -4.31
N ARG A 479 0.42 -6.56 -4.99
CA ARG A 479 0.42 -7.88 -4.37
C ARG A 479 1.65 -8.66 -4.82
N PRO A 480 2.42 -9.31 -3.91
CA PRO A 480 3.63 -10.05 -4.28
C PRO A 480 3.39 -11.18 -5.29
N ASN A 481 2.19 -11.76 -5.32
CA ASN A 481 1.83 -12.91 -6.14
C ASN A 481 0.91 -12.57 -7.33
N VAL A 482 0.68 -11.29 -7.61
CA VAL A 482 -0.17 -10.82 -8.74
C VAL A 482 0.62 -9.80 -9.54
N SER A 483 0.54 -9.83 -10.87
CA SER A 483 1.14 -8.80 -11.73
C SER A 483 0.65 -7.41 -11.31
N SER A 484 1.56 -6.44 -11.23
CA SER A 484 1.23 -5.04 -10.92
C SER A 484 0.26 -4.40 -11.93
N GLY A 485 0.21 -4.92 -13.16
CA GLY A 485 -0.77 -4.53 -14.18
C GLY A 485 -2.20 -5.05 -13.94
N ASP A 486 -2.35 -6.11 -13.13
CA ASP A 486 -3.63 -6.78 -12.84
C ASP A 486 -4.15 -6.45 -11.43
N PHE A 487 -3.34 -5.80 -10.58
CA PHE A 487 -3.76 -5.27 -9.29
C PHE A 487 -2.89 -4.06 -8.88
N ALA A 488 -3.47 -2.86 -8.99
CA ALA A 488 -2.85 -1.61 -8.56
C ALA A 488 -3.88 -0.74 -7.84
N GLU A 489 -3.66 -0.50 -6.54
CA GLU A 489 -4.51 0.38 -5.74
C GLU A 489 -3.74 1.64 -5.35
N TRP A 490 -4.22 2.79 -5.81
CA TRP A 490 -3.58 4.07 -5.55
C TRP A 490 -3.72 4.44 -4.07
N CYS A 491 -2.57 4.65 -3.42
CA CYS A 491 -2.45 5.19 -2.08
C CYS A 491 -2.03 6.66 -2.18
N GLU A 492 -2.82 7.52 -1.57
CA GLU A 492 -2.62 8.96 -1.56
C GLU A 492 -1.93 9.39 -0.27
N PHE A 493 -0.98 10.33 -0.39
CA PHE A 493 -0.28 10.93 0.74
C PHE A 493 -0.41 12.45 0.67
N THR A 494 -0.85 13.05 1.77
CA THR A 494 -0.98 14.49 1.93
C THR A 494 -0.41 14.90 3.29
N PRO A 495 -0.22 16.20 3.58
CA PRO A 495 0.23 16.62 4.89
C PRO A 495 -0.74 16.25 6.04
N TYR A 496 -2.02 16.02 5.75
CA TYR A 496 -3.06 15.76 6.75
C TYR A 496 -3.51 14.30 6.84
N GLU A 497 -3.61 13.60 5.71
CA GLU A 497 -4.05 12.21 5.68
C GLU A 497 -3.33 11.36 4.63
N VAL A 498 -3.25 10.06 4.92
CA VAL A 498 -2.76 9.00 4.02
C VAL A 498 -3.85 7.96 3.88
N GLY A 499 -4.14 7.49 2.66
CA GLY A 499 -5.18 6.47 2.52
C GLY A 499 -5.52 6.00 1.11
N PHE A 500 -6.51 5.10 1.06
CA PHE A 500 -7.03 4.53 -0.17
C PHE A 500 -8.42 5.09 -0.46
N ARG A 501 -8.49 5.93 -1.51
CA ARG A 501 -9.77 6.48 -2.02
C ARG A 501 -10.71 5.38 -2.47
N LYS A 502 -10.20 4.28 -3.05
CA LYS A 502 -10.98 3.09 -3.45
C LYS A 502 -11.90 2.59 -2.32
N TYR A 503 -11.39 2.56 -1.09
CA TYR A 503 -12.14 2.07 0.08
C TYR A 503 -12.77 3.20 0.91
N GLY A 504 -12.44 4.46 0.61
CA GLY A 504 -12.80 5.60 1.45
C GLY A 504 -12.23 5.47 2.86
N ALA A 505 -10.96 5.04 2.99
CA ALA A 505 -10.30 4.79 4.27
C ALA A 505 -8.98 5.54 4.36
N PHE A 506 -8.85 6.37 5.39
CA PHE A 506 -7.71 7.25 5.61
C PHE A 506 -7.26 7.23 7.07
N VAL A 507 -5.97 7.44 7.30
CA VAL A 507 -5.38 7.71 8.61
C VAL A 507 -4.74 9.08 8.60
N ARG A 508 -4.54 9.65 9.78
CA ARG A 508 -3.71 10.86 9.89
C ARG A 508 -2.28 10.53 9.47
N THR A 509 -1.63 11.48 8.84
CA THR A 509 -0.25 11.31 8.34
C THR A 509 0.73 10.88 9.43
N GLU A 510 0.57 11.39 10.64
CA GLU A 510 1.42 11.08 11.80
C GLU A 510 1.23 9.66 12.34
N ASP A 511 0.14 8.99 11.97
CA ASP A 511 -0.17 7.61 12.38
C ASP A 511 0.10 6.61 11.23
N PHE A 512 0.60 7.07 10.08
CA PHE A 512 1.02 6.18 9.00
C PHE A 512 2.16 5.26 9.48
N ASP A 513 2.11 3.99 9.03
CA ASP A 513 2.97 2.89 9.50
C ASP A 513 2.83 2.54 11.00
N SER A 514 1.75 3.00 11.64
CA SER A 514 1.32 2.45 12.93
C SER A 514 0.44 1.21 12.77
N GLU A 515 0.23 0.48 13.87
CA GLU A 515 -0.53 -0.76 13.88
C GLU A 515 -2.01 -0.48 14.17
N PHE A 516 -2.90 -0.92 13.28
CA PHE A 516 -4.34 -0.80 13.46
C PHE A 516 -5.05 -2.15 13.43
N PHE A 517 -6.20 -2.20 14.10
CA PHE A 517 -7.12 -3.31 14.02
C PHE A 517 -8.55 -2.80 14.20
N MET A 518 -9.48 -3.24 13.34
CA MET A 518 -10.89 -2.83 13.40
C MET A 518 -11.08 -1.30 13.41
N GLY A 519 -10.24 -0.59 12.65
CA GLY A 519 -10.28 0.87 12.57
C GLY A 519 -9.77 1.62 13.81
N ARG A 520 -9.05 0.94 14.70
CA ARG A 520 -8.46 1.53 15.92
C ARG A 520 -6.95 1.34 15.95
N LEU A 521 -6.27 2.32 16.51
CA LEU A 521 -4.84 2.31 16.74
C LEU A 521 -4.52 1.34 17.89
N VAL A 522 -3.84 0.24 17.57
CA VAL A 522 -3.41 -0.78 18.53
C VAL A 522 -2.07 -0.39 19.14
N GLN A 523 -1.12 -0.01 18.29
CA GLN A 523 0.21 0.42 18.70
C GLN A 523 0.66 1.56 17.79
N LYS A 524 0.96 2.70 18.42
CA LYS A 524 1.49 3.88 17.74
C LYS A 524 2.99 3.74 17.54
N HIS A 525 3.43 3.86 16.30
CA HIS A 525 4.84 3.99 15.93
C HIS A 525 5.19 5.46 15.66
N PRO A 526 6.46 5.87 15.77
CA PRO A 526 6.88 7.20 15.36
C PRO A 526 6.65 7.41 13.86
N GLU A 527 6.13 8.58 13.48
CA GLU A 527 6.00 8.95 12.07
C GLU A 527 7.37 8.84 11.36
N PRO A 528 7.43 8.14 10.21
CA PRO A 528 8.67 7.98 9.48
C PRO A 528 9.20 9.32 8.97
N ARG A 529 10.54 9.45 8.91
CA ARG A 529 11.18 10.56 8.19
C ARG A 529 10.72 10.57 6.73
N ILE A 530 10.63 11.76 6.15
CA ILE A 530 10.17 11.95 4.77
C ILE A 530 11.04 11.19 3.76
N CYS A 531 12.31 10.92 4.08
CA CYS A 531 13.20 10.14 3.23
C CYS A 531 12.74 8.69 3.02
N PHE A 532 12.09 8.06 4.00
CA PHE A 532 11.51 6.73 3.81
C PHE A 532 10.32 6.78 2.84
N LEU A 533 9.52 7.85 2.90
CA LEU A 533 8.45 8.10 1.92
C LEU A 533 9.01 8.41 0.52
N GLN A 534 10.07 9.23 0.42
CA GLN A 534 10.78 9.48 -0.84
C GLN A 534 11.36 8.19 -1.45
N GLY A 535 11.87 7.29 -0.60
CA GLY A 535 12.32 5.95 -0.97
C GLY A 535 11.17 5.09 -1.50
N MET A 536 10.02 5.10 -0.82
CA MET A 536 8.80 4.40 -1.24
C MET A 536 8.25 4.93 -2.58
N TRP A 537 8.05 6.24 -2.69
CA TRP A 537 7.56 6.90 -3.90
C TRP A 537 8.52 6.72 -5.08
N GLY A 538 9.82 6.55 -4.83
CA GLY A 538 10.87 6.28 -5.81
C GLY A 538 11.41 4.84 -5.78
N SER A 539 10.64 3.86 -5.31
CA SER A 539 11.11 2.48 -5.09
C SER A 539 11.42 1.70 -6.37
N ALA A 540 11.06 2.23 -7.55
CA ALA A 540 11.49 1.66 -8.83
C ALA A 540 13.03 1.51 -8.92
N PHE A 541 13.77 2.40 -8.24
CA PHE A 541 15.23 2.37 -8.19
C PHE A 541 15.81 1.40 -7.15
N ALA A 542 15.03 1.00 -6.14
CA ALA A 542 15.50 0.09 -5.09
C ALA A 542 15.88 -1.28 -5.67
N ALA A 543 15.17 -1.72 -6.72
CA ALA A 543 15.50 -2.90 -7.49
C ALA A 543 16.71 -2.71 -8.42
N SER A 544 17.44 -1.61 -8.42
CA SER A 544 18.64 -1.41 -9.25
C SER A 544 19.84 -0.87 -8.47
N LEU A 545 19.83 -1.04 -7.14
CA LEU A 545 20.87 -0.53 -6.23
C LEU A 545 22.29 -0.97 -6.61
N ASP A 546 22.48 -2.20 -7.10
CA ASP A 546 23.80 -2.68 -7.55
C ASP A 546 24.30 -1.90 -8.78
N ASP A 547 23.44 -1.71 -9.78
CA ASP A 547 23.75 -0.95 -10.99
C ASP A 547 24.00 0.53 -10.68
N ILE A 548 23.26 1.09 -9.72
CA ILE A 548 23.46 2.47 -9.24
C ILE A 548 24.83 2.58 -8.55
N CYS A 549 25.20 1.65 -7.67
CA CYS A 549 26.49 1.67 -7.00
C CYS A 549 27.66 1.50 -7.99
N LEU A 550 27.53 0.57 -8.94
CA LEU A 550 28.49 0.39 -10.03
C LEU A 550 28.72 1.69 -10.81
N LYS A 551 27.65 2.40 -11.17
CA LYS A 551 27.75 3.68 -11.89
C LYS A 551 28.36 4.79 -11.04
N VAL A 552 28.03 4.86 -9.75
CA VAL A 552 28.46 5.96 -8.87
C VAL A 552 29.89 5.79 -8.36
N VAL A 553 30.32 4.56 -8.06
CA VAL A 553 31.62 4.28 -7.39
C VAL A 553 32.55 3.40 -8.23
N GLY A 554 32.06 2.79 -9.32
CA GLY A 554 32.87 1.89 -10.16
C GLY A 554 33.07 0.49 -9.57
N ILE A 555 32.45 0.20 -8.43
CA ILE A 555 32.52 -1.08 -7.71
C ILE A 555 31.07 -1.51 -7.39
N GLY A 556 30.72 -2.76 -7.69
CA GLY A 556 29.39 -3.28 -7.38
C GLY A 556 29.25 -3.71 -5.93
N LEU A 557 28.00 -3.75 -5.46
CA LEU A 557 27.63 -4.27 -4.15
C LEU A 557 27.58 -5.80 -4.25
N SER A 558 28.74 -6.45 -4.09
CA SER A 558 28.86 -7.92 -4.16
C SER A 558 27.94 -8.69 -3.19
N PHE A 559 27.40 -8.04 -2.15
CA PHE A 559 26.38 -8.66 -1.29
C PHE A 559 24.99 -8.74 -1.93
N LEU A 560 24.71 -7.95 -2.97
CA LEU A 560 23.46 -8.01 -3.74
C LEU A 560 23.52 -9.06 -4.86
N ASP A 561 24.68 -9.68 -5.10
CA ASP A 561 24.86 -10.75 -6.09
C ASP A 561 23.79 -11.87 -6.00
N PRO A 562 23.37 -12.35 -4.81
CA PRO A 562 22.29 -13.35 -4.68
C PRO A 562 20.91 -12.86 -5.14
N PHE A 563 20.70 -11.54 -5.19
CA PHE A 563 19.43 -10.91 -5.55
C PHE A 563 19.41 -10.41 -7.00
N LYS A 564 20.54 -10.41 -7.72
CA LYS A 564 20.67 -9.93 -9.12
C LYS A 564 19.66 -10.52 -10.09
N ASP A 565 19.26 -11.77 -9.88
CA ASP A 565 18.30 -12.47 -10.72
C ASP A 565 16.83 -12.09 -10.47
N VAL A 566 16.54 -11.47 -9.32
CA VAL A 566 15.23 -10.89 -8.93
C VAL A 566 15.16 -9.39 -9.26
N ILE A 567 16.32 -8.76 -9.52
CA ILE A 567 16.57 -7.30 -9.53
C ILE A 567 16.66 -6.69 -10.95
N LYS A 568 16.50 -7.46 -12.03
CA LYS A 568 16.50 -6.87 -13.40
C LYS A 568 15.13 -6.32 -13.79
N VAL A 569 14.83 -5.06 -13.45
CA VAL A 569 13.53 -4.44 -13.83
C VAL A 569 13.60 -3.04 -14.45
N VAL A 570 14.67 -2.26 -14.30
CA VAL A 570 14.68 -0.90 -14.88
C VAL A 570 15.52 -0.86 -16.16
N ASP A 571 14.91 -1.21 -17.29
CA ASP A 571 15.43 -0.80 -18.61
C ASP A 571 14.92 0.61 -18.93
N ASP A 572 15.75 1.45 -19.55
CA ASP A 572 15.40 2.85 -19.86
C ASP A 572 14.26 2.95 -20.91
N CYS A 573 14.01 1.87 -21.65
CA CYS A 573 12.88 1.71 -22.57
C CYS A 573 11.80 0.82 -21.94
N ARG A 574 10.62 1.38 -21.64
CA ARG A 574 9.44 0.58 -21.23
C ARG A 574 8.80 -0.24 -22.35
N ARG A 575 9.36 -0.23 -23.57
CA ARG A 575 8.97 -1.17 -24.62
C ARG A 575 9.67 -2.52 -24.40
N CYS A 576 8.94 -3.42 -23.74
CA CYS A 576 9.18 -4.86 -23.54
C CYS A 576 9.92 -5.24 -22.26
N HIS A 577 9.21 -5.91 -21.34
CA HIS A 577 9.51 -7.29 -20.83
C HIS A 577 8.83 -7.54 -19.47
N PHE A 578 7.52 -7.77 -19.46
CA PHE A 578 6.83 -8.46 -18.36
C PHE A 578 5.78 -9.42 -18.92
N ARG A 579 6.22 -10.49 -19.59
CA ARG A 579 5.37 -11.62 -20.05
C ARG A 579 6.15 -12.94 -20.15
N ASP A 580 6.86 -13.35 -19.11
CA ASP A 580 7.37 -14.73 -19.06
C ASP A 580 7.15 -15.38 -17.68
N PRO A 581 6.11 -16.23 -17.52
CA PRO A 581 5.82 -16.96 -16.29
C PRO A 581 6.79 -18.13 -15.99
N ALA A 582 7.74 -18.46 -16.88
CA ALA A 582 8.46 -19.73 -16.83
C ALA A 582 9.85 -19.72 -16.16
N ARG A 583 10.30 -18.62 -15.55
CA ARG A 583 11.65 -18.53 -14.95
C ARG A 583 11.70 -18.88 -13.47
N LEU A 584 11.62 -20.18 -13.16
CA LEU A 584 12.14 -20.71 -11.89
C LEU A 584 13.68 -20.76 -11.95
N LYS A 585 14.38 -20.16 -10.97
CA LYS A 585 15.85 -20.18 -10.88
C LYS A 585 16.36 -20.91 -9.65
N THR A 586 17.17 -21.93 -9.91
CA THR A 586 18.00 -22.69 -8.96
C THR A 586 19.06 -21.81 -8.31
N ARG A 587 19.25 -21.93 -6.98
CA ARG A 587 20.23 -21.15 -6.19
C ARG A 587 21.57 -21.89 -6.10
N LEU A 588 22.68 -21.16 -6.29
CA LEU A 588 24.03 -21.60 -5.91
C LEU A 588 24.63 -20.56 -4.96
N VAL A 589 25.12 -20.99 -3.80
CA VAL A 589 25.71 -20.12 -2.77
C VAL A 589 27.24 -20.29 -2.77
N ILE A 590 27.97 -19.17 -2.83
CA ILE A 590 29.42 -19.11 -2.58
C ILE A 590 29.64 -18.18 -1.38
N PRO A 591 30.50 -18.54 -0.40
CA PRO A 591 30.71 -17.71 0.79
C PRO A 591 31.71 -16.58 0.57
N GLY A 592 31.39 -15.39 1.08
CA GLY A 592 32.28 -14.23 1.20
C GLY A 592 32.46 -13.80 2.67
N GLY A 593 33.44 -12.94 2.94
CA GLY A 593 33.99 -12.67 4.29
C GLY A 593 33.08 -12.01 5.37
N PRO A 594 33.64 -11.62 6.54
CA PRO A 594 32.88 -11.37 7.77
C PRO A 594 31.86 -10.20 7.73
N LEU A 595 32.18 -9.10 7.04
CA LEU A 595 31.25 -7.97 6.86
C LEU A 595 30.11 -8.34 5.90
N LEU A 596 30.43 -9.10 4.84
CA LEU A 596 29.44 -9.62 3.90
C LEU A 596 28.47 -10.57 4.59
N GLN A 597 28.96 -11.38 5.55
CA GLN A 597 28.15 -12.30 6.35
C GLN A 597 27.07 -11.55 7.14
N LEU A 598 27.42 -10.44 7.81
CA LEU A 598 26.47 -9.62 8.57
C LEU A 598 25.39 -9.02 7.65
N PHE A 599 25.76 -8.57 6.44
CA PHE A 599 24.82 -8.02 5.45
C PHE A 599 23.96 -9.08 4.78
N GLN A 600 24.52 -10.25 4.49
CA GLN A 600 23.77 -11.38 3.97
C GLN A 600 22.76 -11.90 5.00
N ASP A 601 23.15 -12.00 6.27
CA ASP A 601 22.27 -12.43 7.35
C ASP A 601 21.12 -11.43 7.59
N PHE A 602 21.38 -10.13 7.42
CA PHE A 602 20.33 -9.10 7.49
C PHE A 602 19.29 -9.27 6.36
N PHE A 603 19.70 -9.48 5.11
CA PHE A 603 18.78 -9.45 3.95
C PHE A 603 18.27 -10.81 3.44
N LYS A 604 18.74 -11.95 3.95
CA LYS A 604 18.44 -13.33 3.46
C LYS A 604 16.95 -13.69 3.34
N SER A 605 16.05 -12.96 3.99
CA SER A 605 14.59 -13.21 4.02
C SER A 605 13.72 -12.03 3.55
N ARG A 606 14.30 -10.91 3.11
CA ARG A 606 13.57 -9.64 2.94
C ARG A 606 13.05 -9.43 1.53
N VAL A 607 11.82 -8.93 1.43
CA VAL A 607 11.16 -8.58 0.15
C VAL A 607 11.78 -7.29 -0.41
N THR A 608 11.89 -7.19 -1.73
CA THR A 608 12.40 -6.00 -2.44
C THR A 608 11.45 -4.80 -2.34
N CYS A 609 10.15 -5.06 -2.16
CA CYS A 609 9.10 -4.07 -1.92
C CYS A 609 9.01 -3.73 -0.43
N GLY A 610 8.82 -2.44 -0.10
CA GLY A 610 8.59 -1.99 1.27
C GLY A 610 7.30 -2.58 1.85
N GLU A 611 7.39 -3.17 3.04
CA GLU A 611 6.25 -3.74 3.77
C GLU A 611 5.83 -2.75 4.86
N THR A 612 4.59 -2.26 4.79
CA THR A 612 4.02 -1.28 5.73
C THR A 612 2.85 -1.91 6.47
N PHE A 613 2.58 -1.50 7.71
CA PHE A 613 1.40 -1.98 8.42
C PHE A 613 0.09 -1.58 7.72
N ASN A 614 -0.83 -2.53 7.58
CA ASN A 614 -2.14 -2.29 6.99
C ASN A 614 -3.10 -1.66 7.98
N PHE A 615 -3.35 -0.35 7.83
CA PHE A 615 -4.30 0.36 8.69
C PHE A 615 -5.77 -0.07 8.52
N MET A 616 -6.08 -0.81 7.45
CA MET A 616 -7.42 -1.39 7.21
C MET A 616 -7.56 -2.82 7.77
N LYS A 617 -6.54 -3.35 8.45
CA LYS A 617 -6.54 -4.72 8.96
C LYS A 617 -7.73 -4.98 9.88
N GLY A 618 -8.44 -6.07 9.58
CA GLY A 618 -9.64 -6.49 10.30
C GLY A 618 -10.94 -5.81 9.83
N LEU A 619 -10.88 -4.82 8.95
CA LEU A 619 -12.11 -4.29 8.33
C LEU A 619 -12.64 -5.29 7.31
N TYR A 620 -13.96 -5.38 7.20
CA TYR A 620 -14.60 -6.29 6.25
C TYR A 620 -15.27 -5.52 5.12
N LEU A 621 -15.43 -6.17 3.97
CA LEU A 621 -16.18 -5.63 2.85
C LEU A 621 -17.68 -5.72 3.15
N HIS A 622 -18.40 -4.63 2.93
CA HIS A 622 -19.85 -4.55 3.05
C HIS A 622 -20.51 -5.47 2.01
N LYS A 623 -21.66 -6.08 2.32
CA LYS A 623 -22.34 -7.04 1.43
C LYS A 623 -22.63 -6.50 0.02
N ASP A 624 -22.83 -5.18 -0.09
CA ASP A 624 -23.19 -4.47 -1.31
C ASP A 624 -22.06 -3.57 -1.86
N TYR A 625 -20.80 -3.76 -1.43
CA TYR A 625 -19.68 -2.87 -1.78
C TYR A 625 -19.53 -2.64 -3.30
N VAL A 626 -19.78 -3.67 -4.12
CA VAL A 626 -19.69 -3.61 -5.59
C VAL A 626 -20.71 -2.64 -6.20
N ASN A 627 -21.84 -2.40 -5.52
CA ASN A 627 -22.90 -1.50 -5.98
C ASN A 627 -22.64 -0.03 -5.63
N VAL A 628 -21.63 0.25 -4.81
CA VAL A 628 -21.28 1.61 -4.41
C VAL A 628 -20.54 2.29 -5.56
N LYS A 629 -21.14 3.29 -6.19
CA LYS A 629 -20.53 4.03 -7.31
C LYS A 629 -19.16 4.63 -6.98
N LYS A 630 -18.93 4.98 -5.72
CA LYS A 630 -17.65 5.53 -5.23
C LYS A 630 -16.59 4.46 -5.00
N PHE A 631 -16.98 3.19 -4.86
CA PHE A 631 -16.05 2.08 -4.95
C PHE A 631 -15.63 1.97 -6.41
N VAL A 632 -14.38 2.34 -6.68
CA VAL A 632 -13.84 2.37 -8.03
C VAL A 632 -13.62 0.93 -8.50
N THR A 633 -14.68 0.33 -9.05
CA THR A 633 -14.66 -1.02 -9.60
C THR A 633 -13.97 -1.04 -10.95
N TRP A 634 -13.11 -2.02 -11.16
CA TRP A 634 -12.67 -2.39 -12.51
C TRP A 634 -13.80 -3.14 -13.24
N ARG A 635 -14.02 -2.89 -14.53
CA ARG A 635 -14.98 -3.66 -15.35
C ARG A 635 -14.48 -5.09 -15.58
N GLY A 636 -15.28 -6.09 -15.17
CA GLY A 636 -15.15 -7.52 -15.55
C GLY A 636 -13.99 -8.27 -14.89
N THR A 637 -14.23 -9.52 -14.44
CA THR A 637 -13.28 -10.57 -13.95
C THR A 637 -12.09 -10.16 -13.04
N HIS A 638 -12.04 -8.92 -12.58
CA HIS A 638 -10.96 -8.36 -11.77
C HIS A 638 -11.01 -8.87 -10.34
N LEU A 639 -9.88 -8.80 -9.62
CA LEU A 639 -9.77 -9.16 -8.19
C LEU A 639 -10.78 -8.45 -7.29
N ASP A 640 -11.38 -7.35 -7.76
CA ASP A 640 -12.45 -6.62 -7.08
C ASP A 640 -13.72 -7.46 -6.89
N ALA A 641 -13.91 -8.52 -7.67
CA ALA A 641 -14.98 -9.49 -7.47
C ALA A 641 -14.72 -10.49 -6.32
N PHE A 642 -13.48 -10.55 -5.82
CA PHE A 642 -13.03 -11.50 -4.79
C PHE A 642 -12.66 -10.74 -3.50
N PRO A 643 -13.64 -10.43 -2.62
CA PRO A 643 -13.41 -9.57 -1.46
C PRO A 643 -12.42 -10.13 -0.43
N ASN A 644 -12.27 -11.47 -0.36
CA ASN A 644 -11.27 -12.12 0.49
C ASN A 644 -9.82 -11.87 0.00
N GLN A 645 -9.68 -11.42 -1.25
CA GLN A 645 -8.42 -11.06 -1.90
C GLN A 645 -8.34 -9.53 -2.09
N LEU A 646 -8.99 -8.75 -1.24
CA LEU A 646 -8.86 -7.30 -1.20
C LEU A 646 -8.03 -6.86 0.00
N THR A 647 -7.47 -5.66 -0.09
CA THR A 647 -6.47 -5.14 0.85
C THR A 647 -6.91 -5.14 2.33
N PRO A 648 -8.18 -4.92 2.71
CA PRO A 648 -8.60 -5.05 4.11
C PRO A 648 -8.36 -6.44 4.73
N MET A 649 -8.25 -7.48 3.90
CA MET A 649 -8.04 -8.88 4.32
C MET A 649 -6.56 -9.26 4.42
N GLU A 650 -5.64 -8.38 4.00
CA GLU A 650 -4.19 -8.62 4.03
C GLU A 650 -3.56 -8.16 5.35
N GLU A 651 -2.45 -8.79 5.76
CA GLU A 651 -1.72 -8.39 6.96
C GLU A 651 -0.94 -7.08 6.79
N SER A 652 -0.47 -6.81 5.57
CA SER A 652 0.46 -5.73 5.25
C SER A 652 0.11 -5.05 3.94
N LEU A 653 0.60 -3.82 3.78
CA LEU A 653 0.61 -3.09 2.52
C LEU A 653 1.98 -3.24 1.86
N TYR A 654 1.98 -3.35 0.53
CA TYR A 654 3.19 -3.38 -0.29
C TYR A 654 3.17 -2.17 -1.21
N LEU A 655 3.67 -1.05 -0.69
CA LEU A 655 3.60 0.23 -1.38
C LEU A 655 4.84 0.44 -2.24
N VAL A 656 4.62 0.70 -3.53
CA VAL A 656 5.67 0.89 -4.52
C VAL A 656 5.46 2.18 -5.32
N ASP A 657 6.47 2.54 -6.11
CA ASP A 657 6.47 3.71 -6.98
C ASP A 657 5.25 3.69 -7.92
N GLY A 658 4.50 4.79 -7.97
CA GLY A 658 3.34 4.92 -8.86
C GLY A 658 3.69 4.73 -10.34
N GLY A 659 4.97 4.94 -10.70
CA GLY A 659 5.51 4.65 -12.02
C GLY A 659 5.31 3.20 -12.45
N PHE A 660 5.13 2.22 -11.56
CA PHE A 660 4.82 0.83 -11.94
C PHE A 660 3.42 0.66 -12.55
N SER A 661 2.51 1.60 -12.31
CA SER A 661 1.19 1.65 -12.92
C SER A 661 1.18 2.74 -14.01
N ILE A 662 0.62 3.91 -13.72
CA ILE A 662 0.62 5.06 -14.62
C ILE A 662 1.73 6.00 -14.17
N ASN A 663 2.65 6.37 -15.06
CA ASN A 663 3.75 7.27 -14.72
C ASN A 663 3.30 8.74 -14.52
N SER A 664 2.12 9.00 -13.96
CA SER A 664 1.67 10.32 -13.50
C SER A 664 0.50 10.18 -12.50
N PRO A 665 0.33 11.10 -11.54
CA PRO A 665 -0.69 10.99 -10.48
C PRO A 665 -2.13 11.34 -10.92
N PHE A 666 -2.48 11.15 -12.21
CA PHE A 666 -3.84 11.42 -12.71
C PHE A 666 -4.96 10.79 -11.86
N PRO A 667 -4.86 9.52 -11.42
CA PRO A 667 -5.89 8.88 -10.59
C PRO A 667 -6.20 9.58 -9.26
N LEU A 668 -5.29 10.41 -8.75
CA LEU A 668 -5.50 11.14 -7.49
C LEU A 668 -6.30 12.43 -7.68
N VAL A 669 -6.25 13.05 -8.86
CA VAL A 669 -6.91 14.34 -9.12
C VAL A 669 -8.22 14.21 -9.90
N LEU A 670 -8.40 13.13 -10.65
CA LEU A 670 -9.59 12.87 -11.48
C LEU A 670 -10.82 12.44 -10.67
N GLN A 671 -10.78 12.58 -9.35
CA GLN A 671 -11.86 12.15 -8.47
C GLN A 671 -12.95 13.22 -8.39
N PRO A 672 -14.23 12.82 -8.37
CA PRO A 672 -15.34 13.77 -8.30
C PRO A 672 -15.27 14.72 -7.09
N GLU A 673 -14.71 14.27 -5.97
CA GLU A 673 -14.62 15.05 -4.74
C GLU A 673 -13.67 16.25 -4.82
N ARG A 674 -12.68 16.23 -5.73
CA ARG A 674 -11.79 17.37 -5.99
C ARG A 674 -12.27 18.30 -7.09
N ASP A 675 -13.17 17.80 -7.95
CA ASP A 675 -13.84 18.56 -9.02
C ASP A 675 -12.84 19.41 -9.83
N VAL A 676 -11.79 18.76 -10.33
CA VAL A 676 -10.69 19.43 -11.03
C VAL A 676 -11.15 19.84 -12.43
N ASP A 677 -11.06 21.13 -12.74
CA ASP A 677 -11.45 21.69 -14.04
C ASP A 677 -10.30 21.71 -15.04
N VAL A 678 -9.07 21.96 -14.56
CA VAL A 678 -7.86 22.09 -15.40
C VAL A 678 -6.74 21.23 -14.84
N ILE A 679 -6.14 20.45 -15.73
CA ILE A 679 -4.96 19.65 -15.45
C ILE A 679 -3.79 20.13 -16.30
N LEU A 680 -2.74 20.63 -15.65
CA LEU A 680 -1.45 20.88 -16.27
C LEU A 680 -0.55 19.65 -16.05
N SER A 681 -0.41 18.83 -17.08
CA SER A 681 0.32 17.56 -17.05
C SER A 681 1.74 17.74 -17.57
N PHE A 682 2.74 17.68 -16.69
CA PHE A 682 4.15 17.69 -17.06
C PHE A 682 4.70 16.27 -17.11
N ASN A 683 5.09 15.83 -18.31
CA ASN A 683 5.56 14.49 -18.56
C ASN A 683 7.07 14.46 -18.86
N PHE A 684 7.81 13.87 -17.94
CA PHE A 684 9.25 13.64 -17.91
C PHE A 684 9.62 12.17 -18.20
N SER A 685 8.69 11.37 -18.71
CA SER A 685 8.93 9.99 -19.14
C SER A 685 9.97 9.95 -20.26
N TRP A 686 10.77 8.88 -20.30
CA TRP A 686 11.81 8.69 -21.31
C TRP A 686 11.22 8.02 -22.56
N GLU A 687 11.39 8.63 -23.73
CA GLU A 687 10.94 8.13 -25.03
C GLU A 687 9.43 7.79 -25.08
N ALA A 688 8.63 8.42 -24.21
CA ALA A 688 7.22 8.11 -24.01
C ALA A 688 6.40 9.39 -23.78
N PRO A 689 6.27 10.27 -24.79
CA PRO A 689 5.62 11.57 -24.65
C PRO A 689 4.12 11.45 -24.34
N PHE A 690 3.41 10.42 -24.82
CA PHE A 690 1.94 10.32 -24.66
C PHE A 690 1.46 9.07 -23.90
N GLU A 691 2.33 8.10 -23.59
CA GLU A 691 1.94 6.83 -22.93
C GLU A 691 1.16 7.05 -21.63
N VAL A 692 1.54 8.05 -20.85
CA VAL A 692 0.85 8.43 -19.61
C VAL A 692 -0.62 8.79 -19.87
N LEU A 693 -0.90 9.52 -20.95
CA LEU A 693 -2.26 9.93 -21.31
C LEU A 693 -3.07 8.74 -21.83
N GLU A 694 -2.48 7.86 -22.63
CA GLU A 694 -3.14 6.64 -23.13
C GLU A 694 -3.54 5.71 -21.99
N LEU A 695 -2.62 5.46 -21.05
CA LEU A 695 -2.89 4.64 -19.85
C LEU A 695 -3.94 5.31 -18.95
N THR A 696 -3.92 6.63 -18.82
CA THR A 696 -4.92 7.38 -18.06
C THR A 696 -6.29 7.30 -18.72
N GLN A 697 -6.39 7.44 -20.03
CA GLN A 697 -7.64 7.31 -20.75
C GLN A 697 -8.24 5.92 -20.54
N LYS A 698 -7.43 4.86 -20.70
CA LYS A 698 -7.87 3.48 -20.42
C LYS A 698 -8.35 3.31 -18.97
N TYR A 699 -7.60 3.84 -18.01
CA TYR A 699 -7.97 3.82 -16.60
C TYR A 699 -9.34 4.47 -16.36
N CYS A 700 -9.59 5.62 -16.99
CA CYS A 700 -10.85 6.36 -16.87
C CYS A 700 -12.02 5.65 -17.56
N GLU A 701 -11.80 5.08 -18.76
CA GLU A 701 -12.80 4.31 -19.49
C GLU A 701 -13.28 3.07 -18.72
N GLU A 702 -12.35 2.35 -18.09
CA GLU A 702 -12.66 1.17 -17.26
C GLU A 702 -13.48 1.50 -16.01
N ARG A 703 -13.45 2.76 -15.57
CA ARG A 703 -14.05 3.24 -14.30
C ARG A 703 -15.17 4.25 -14.49
N GLU A 704 -15.52 4.56 -15.75
CA GLU A 704 -16.53 5.56 -16.11
C GLU A 704 -16.22 6.96 -15.54
N ILE A 705 -14.93 7.30 -15.43
CA ILE A 705 -14.48 8.62 -15.00
C ILE A 705 -14.45 9.54 -16.24
N PRO A 706 -15.08 10.73 -16.18
CA PRO A 706 -14.99 11.72 -17.26
C PRO A 706 -13.54 12.12 -17.54
N PHE A 707 -13.08 11.91 -18.77
CA PHE A 707 -11.74 12.29 -19.22
C PHE A 707 -11.79 12.64 -20.72
N PRO A 708 -11.08 13.68 -21.18
CA PRO A 708 -11.08 14.02 -22.60
C PRO A 708 -10.48 12.90 -23.45
N LYS A 709 -10.99 12.74 -24.66
CA LYS A 709 -10.42 11.80 -25.62
C LYS A 709 -9.04 12.29 -26.06
N ILE A 710 -8.05 11.41 -25.97
CA ILE A 710 -6.67 11.70 -26.33
C ILE A 710 -6.44 11.26 -27.77
N GLU A 711 -6.36 12.22 -28.68
CA GLU A 711 -6.07 11.99 -30.10
C GLU A 711 -4.86 12.84 -30.52
N PHE A 712 -3.86 12.19 -31.10
CA PHE A 712 -2.66 12.83 -31.65
C PHE A 712 -2.24 12.09 -32.93
N SER A 713 -1.48 12.76 -33.80
CA SER A 713 -1.06 12.18 -35.09
C SER A 713 0.22 11.35 -34.95
N GLU A 714 0.48 10.45 -35.90
CA GLU A 714 1.79 9.75 -35.98
C GLU A 714 2.98 10.72 -36.11
N GLU A 715 2.74 11.94 -36.62
CA GLU A 715 3.75 12.98 -36.68
C GLU A 715 4.04 13.55 -35.29
N ASP A 716 3.01 13.75 -34.46
CA ASP A 716 3.18 14.18 -33.07
C ASP A 716 3.94 13.14 -32.24
N GLU A 717 3.75 11.82 -32.49
CA GLU A 717 4.53 10.77 -31.81
C GLU A 717 6.03 10.82 -32.20
N LYS A 718 6.34 11.14 -33.46
CA LYS A 718 7.72 11.22 -33.96
C LYS A 718 8.40 12.56 -33.62
N LYS A 719 7.62 13.63 -33.54
CA LYS A 719 8.08 15.00 -33.30
C LYS A 719 7.10 15.73 -32.37
N PRO A 720 7.14 15.41 -31.07
CA PRO A 720 6.27 16.05 -30.10
C PRO A 720 6.60 17.55 -29.96
N LYS A 721 5.54 18.37 -29.89
CA LYS A 721 5.57 19.81 -29.63
C LYS A 721 5.66 20.08 -28.13
N GLU A 722 5.92 21.32 -27.73
CA GLU A 722 6.03 21.65 -26.30
C GLU A 722 4.72 21.55 -25.51
N CYS A 723 3.56 21.64 -26.18
CA CYS A 723 2.27 21.67 -25.51
C CYS A 723 1.12 21.13 -26.36
N TYR A 724 0.23 20.37 -25.73
CA TYR A 724 -0.99 19.79 -26.32
C TYR A 724 -2.19 20.06 -25.43
N MET A 725 -3.31 20.50 -26.01
CA MET A 725 -4.55 20.78 -25.28
C MET A 725 -5.63 19.79 -25.67
N PHE A 726 -6.15 19.05 -24.70
CA PHE A 726 -7.23 18.08 -24.87
C PHE A 726 -8.47 18.56 -24.12
N VAL A 727 -9.60 18.60 -24.83
CA VAL A 727 -10.86 19.14 -24.34
C VAL A 727 -11.98 18.22 -24.81
N ASP A 728 -12.91 17.88 -23.90
CA ASP A 728 -14.21 17.33 -24.28
C ASP A 728 -15.23 18.47 -24.26
N ASP A 729 -15.76 18.82 -25.44
CA ASP A 729 -16.80 19.85 -25.58
C ASP A 729 -18.21 19.30 -25.30
N ASN A 730 -18.39 17.97 -25.31
CA ASN A 730 -19.69 17.34 -25.08
C ASN A 730 -19.93 17.02 -23.59
N ASN A 731 -18.85 16.90 -22.81
CA ASN A 731 -18.92 16.60 -21.39
C ASN A 731 -18.17 17.65 -20.55
N PRO A 732 -18.86 18.67 -20.01
CA PRO A 732 -18.20 19.72 -19.22
C PRO A 732 -17.64 19.20 -17.89
N LYS A 733 -18.01 17.98 -17.44
CA LYS A 733 -17.42 17.35 -16.26
C LYS A 733 -16.03 16.77 -16.50
N ALA A 734 -15.62 16.63 -17.75
CA ALA A 734 -14.26 16.19 -18.05
C ALA A 734 -13.30 17.38 -17.96
N PRO A 735 -12.16 17.24 -17.26
CA PRO A 735 -11.19 18.32 -17.13
C PRO A 735 -10.59 18.69 -18.48
N VAL A 736 -10.18 19.95 -18.61
CA VAL A 736 -9.29 20.37 -19.70
C VAL A 736 -7.87 19.93 -19.35
N VAL A 737 -7.24 19.14 -20.22
CA VAL A 737 -5.88 18.64 -20.01
C VAL A 737 -4.93 19.41 -20.91
N LEU A 738 -4.01 20.16 -20.31
CA LEU A 738 -2.89 20.80 -20.99
C LEU A 738 -1.62 20.00 -20.70
N HIS A 739 -1.09 19.32 -21.70
CA HIS A 739 -0.01 18.36 -21.58
C HIS A 739 1.30 18.89 -22.16
N PHE A 740 2.37 18.79 -21.37
CA PHE A 740 3.72 19.24 -21.67
C PHE A 740 4.66 18.02 -21.68
N PRO A 741 4.97 17.46 -22.87
CA PRO A 741 6.00 16.44 -22.97
C PRO A 741 7.40 17.06 -22.81
N LEU A 742 8.35 16.28 -22.31
CA LEU A 742 9.74 16.71 -22.16
C LEU A 742 10.44 16.75 -23.52
N VAL A 743 10.43 17.91 -24.16
CA VAL A 743 10.99 18.11 -25.50
C VAL A 743 11.89 19.34 -25.56
N ASN A 744 12.93 19.25 -26.39
CA ASN A 744 13.71 20.40 -26.81
C ASN A 744 13.39 20.67 -28.28
N ASP A 745 12.29 21.39 -28.55
CA ASP A 745 11.88 21.75 -29.92
C ASP A 745 12.33 23.18 -30.23
N THR A 746 11.45 24.18 -30.05
CA THR A 746 11.79 25.57 -30.43
C THR A 746 12.88 26.20 -29.54
N PHE A 747 13.13 25.67 -28.34
CA PHE A 747 14.19 26.14 -27.44
C PHE A 747 15.61 26.02 -28.01
N GLN A 748 15.82 25.12 -28.98
CA GLN A 748 17.08 25.04 -29.73
C GLN A 748 17.40 26.35 -30.44
N LYS A 749 16.36 27.01 -30.98
CA LYS A 749 16.48 28.25 -31.75
C LYS A 749 16.31 29.50 -30.89
N TYR A 750 15.44 29.44 -29.89
CA TYR A 750 15.03 30.59 -29.07
C TYR A 750 15.53 30.48 -27.63
N LYS A 751 16.00 31.59 -27.05
CA LYS A 751 16.39 31.65 -25.63
C LYS A 751 15.25 32.11 -24.71
N ALA A 752 14.28 32.82 -25.28
CA ALA A 752 13.03 33.21 -24.65
C ALA A 752 11.94 33.28 -25.73
N PRO A 753 10.64 33.23 -25.38
CA PRO A 753 9.57 33.27 -26.39
C PRO A 753 9.73 34.45 -27.36
N GLY A 754 9.90 34.14 -28.65
CA GLY A 754 10.13 35.13 -29.70
C GLY A 754 11.52 35.78 -29.77
N VAL A 755 12.48 35.35 -28.93
CA VAL A 755 13.86 35.89 -28.89
C VAL A 755 14.85 34.83 -29.37
N GLU A 756 15.38 35.00 -30.58
CA GLU A 756 16.36 34.08 -31.17
C GLU A 756 17.72 34.15 -30.46
N ARG A 757 18.47 33.04 -30.52
CA ARG A 757 19.85 32.96 -30.02
C ARG A 757 20.81 33.59 -31.03
N GLU A 758 21.65 34.51 -30.58
CA GLU A 758 22.54 35.26 -31.47
C GLU A 758 23.98 34.72 -31.42
N SER A 759 24.53 34.55 -30.22
CA SER A 759 25.91 34.11 -30.04
C SER A 759 26.06 32.58 -30.21
N GLU A 760 27.27 32.13 -30.52
CA GLU A 760 27.56 30.69 -30.64
C GLU A 760 27.44 29.97 -29.30
N GLU A 761 27.75 30.65 -28.18
CA GLU A 761 27.52 30.10 -26.84
C GLU A 761 26.02 29.93 -26.56
N GLU A 762 25.20 30.91 -26.94
CA GLU A 762 23.74 30.83 -26.79
C GLU A 762 23.17 29.68 -27.62
N LYS A 763 23.60 29.54 -28.88
CA LYS A 763 23.16 28.45 -29.77
C LYS A 763 23.58 27.09 -29.22
N SER A 764 24.84 26.94 -28.81
CA SER A 764 25.35 25.71 -28.19
C SER A 764 24.59 25.36 -26.91
N PHE A 765 24.18 26.34 -26.11
CA PHE A 765 23.38 26.08 -24.92
C PHE A 765 22.03 25.41 -25.23
N GLY A 766 21.33 25.88 -26.27
CA GLY A 766 20.04 25.34 -26.71
C GLY A 766 20.14 24.06 -27.55
N ASP A 767 21.26 23.82 -28.22
CA ASP A 767 21.49 22.66 -29.07
C ASP A 767 21.94 21.44 -28.27
N PHE A 768 20.97 20.68 -27.76
CA PHE A 768 21.21 19.41 -27.09
C PHE A 768 20.04 18.45 -27.25
N ILE A 769 20.34 17.16 -27.29
CA ILE A 769 19.33 16.10 -27.39
C ILE A 769 19.04 15.57 -25.99
N ILE A 770 17.79 15.71 -25.54
CA ILE A 770 17.36 15.20 -24.23
C ILE A 770 17.43 13.67 -24.21
N GLU A 771 16.88 13.02 -25.24
CA GLU A 771 16.74 11.57 -25.33
C GLU A 771 17.75 11.01 -26.33
N SER A 772 18.89 10.55 -25.82
CA SER A 772 19.92 9.89 -26.62
C SER A 772 20.64 8.83 -25.80
N LYS A 773 21.37 7.94 -26.48
CA LYS A 773 22.09 6.86 -25.79
C LYS A 773 23.12 7.37 -24.79
N ASP A 774 23.75 8.51 -25.04
CA ASP A 774 24.78 9.07 -24.17
C ASP A 774 24.28 10.26 -23.36
N SER A 775 22.96 10.47 -23.32
CA SER A 775 22.36 11.61 -22.62
C SER A 775 22.60 11.53 -21.11
N PRO A 776 22.95 12.65 -20.46
CA PRO A 776 23.11 12.73 -19.01
C PRO A 776 21.77 12.59 -18.28
N TYR A 777 20.63 12.73 -18.97
CA TYR A 777 19.31 12.77 -18.35
C TYR A 777 18.67 11.39 -18.18
N ARG A 778 19.39 10.29 -18.42
CA ARG A 778 18.88 8.93 -18.22
C ARG A 778 18.37 8.72 -16.80
N THR A 779 17.38 7.83 -16.65
CA THR A 779 16.63 7.66 -15.39
C THR A 779 17.52 7.20 -14.23
N LEU A 780 18.54 6.38 -14.54
CA LEU A 780 19.53 5.90 -13.55
C LEU A 780 20.73 6.84 -13.34
N ASN A 781 20.75 8.04 -13.94
CA ASN A 781 21.77 9.03 -13.65
C ASN A 781 21.30 10.01 -12.56
N PHE A 782 22.07 10.08 -11.47
CA PHE A 782 21.78 10.90 -10.29
C PHE A 782 22.71 12.12 -10.15
N THR A 783 23.68 12.27 -11.06
CA THR A 783 24.61 13.40 -11.05
C THR A 783 24.60 14.06 -12.41
N PHE A 784 24.22 15.33 -12.45
CA PHE A 784 24.29 16.14 -13.66
C PHE A 784 25.39 17.20 -13.51
N GLU A 785 26.17 17.42 -14.56
CA GLU A 785 27.05 18.58 -14.60
C GLU A 785 26.22 19.86 -14.45
N PRO A 786 26.73 20.92 -13.80
CA PRO A 786 25.98 22.16 -13.59
C PRO A 786 25.37 22.73 -14.87
N HIS A 787 26.10 22.59 -15.99
CA HIS A 787 25.66 22.98 -17.32
C HIS A 787 24.45 22.18 -17.82
N ASP A 788 24.48 20.85 -17.64
CA ASP A 788 23.39 19.97 -18.05
C ASP A 788 22.15 20.16 -17.17
N PHE A 789 22.34 20.39 -15.88
CA PHE A 789 21.26 20.78 -14.96
C PHE A 789 20.59 22.07 -15.43
N SER A 790 21.37 23.13 -15.69
CA SER A 790 20.83 24.41 -16.15
C SER A 790 20.06 24.27 -17.46
N ARG A 791 20.60 23.53 -18.45
CA ARG A 791 19.90 23.25 -19.72
C ARG A 791 18.53 22.63 -19.50
N LEU A 792 18.43 21.64 -18.62
CA LEU A 792 17.18 20.94 -18.36
C LEU A 792 16.16 21.81 -17.60
N VAL A 793 16.61 22.67 -16.68
CA VAL A 793 15.75 23.66 -16.03
C VAL A 793 15.23 24.67 -17.05
N GLU A 794 16.13 25.26 -17.86
CA GLU A 794 15.76 26.32 -18.80
C GLU A 794 14.85 25.84 -19.92
N VAL A 795 15.05 24.63 -20.46
CA VAL A 795 14.16 24.11 -21.51
C VAL A 795 12.73 23.92 -21.00
N ASN A 796 12.56 23.39 -19.77
CA ASN A 796 11.24 23.21 -19.18
C ASN A 796 10.59 24.56 -18.81
N ARG A 797 11.38 25.50 -18.29
CA ARG A 797 10.93 26.87 -18.04
C ARG A 797 10.48 27.54 -19.33
N TYR A 798 11.28 27.45 -20.39
CA TYR A 798 10.95 28.00 -21.70
C TYR A 798 9.69 27.36 -22.27
N ASN A 799 9.53 26.04 -22.22
CA ASN A 799 8.36 25.35 -22.77
C ASN A 799 7.05 25.86 -22.13
N VAL A 800 7.06 26.16 -20.83
CA VAL A 800 5.93 26.80 -20.14
C VAL A 800 5.71 28.23 -20.63
N LEU A 801 6.77 29.05 -20.65
CA LEU A 801 6.69 30.45 -21.06
C LEU A 801 6.22 30.62 -22.51
N ASN A 802 6.71 29.77 -23.41
CA ASN A 802 6.40 29.78 -24.84
C ASN A 802 4.92 29.44 -25.10
N ASN A 803 4.28 28.72 -24.18
CA ASN A 803 2.88 28.31 -24.27
C ASN A 803 1.95 29.10 -23.33
N LYS A 804 2.35 30.34 -22.98
CA LYS A 804 1.53 31.26 -22.18
C LYS A 804 0.11 31.41 -22.73
N ASP A 805 -0.04 31.59 -24.04
CA ASP A 805 -1.37 31.81 -24.63
C ASP A 805 -2.28 30.58 -24.49
N ALA A 806 -1.73 29.37 -24.58
CA ALA A 806 -2.47 28.12 -24.36
C ALA A 806 -2.90 27.98 -22.89
N LEU A 807 -2.02 28.34 -21.94
CA LEU A 807 -2.33 28.38 -20.51
C LEU A 807 -3.47 29.37 -20.22
N LEU A 808 -3.37 30.62 -20.71
CA LEU A 808 -4.41 31.64 -20.50
C LEU A 808 -5.74 31.26 -21.17
N LYS A 809 -5.69 30.66 -22.36
CA LYS A 809 -6.88 30.14 -23.05
C LYS A 809 -7.55 29.04 -22.24
N THR A 810 -6.78 28.12 -21.67
CA THR A 810 -7.27 27.02 -20.84
C THR A 810 -7.96 27.54 -19.58
N LEU A 811 -7.34 28.48 -18.88
CA LEU A 811 -7.92 29.09 -17.67
C LEU A 811 -9.20 29.89 -17.99
N ASN A 812 -9.23 30.62 -19.10
CA ASN A 812 -10.44 31.30 -19.56
C ASN A 812 -11.56 30.32 -19.91
N LEU A 813 -11.23 29.19 -20.56
CA LEU A 813 -12.21 28.16 -20.90
C LEU A 813 -12.80 27.53 -19.63
N ALA A 814 -11.97 27.24 -18.64
CA ALA A 814 -12.41 26.69 -17.37
C ALA A 814 -13.29 27.67 -16.58
N LEU A 815 -13.00 28.97 -16.63
CA LEU A 815 -13.83 29.99 -16.00
C LEU A 815 -15.21 30.17 -16.68
N GLN A 816 -15.33 29.80 -17.97
CA GLN A 816 -16.57 29.90 -18.73
C GLN A 816 -17.47 28.67 -18.61
N ARG A 817 -16.88 27.52 -18.26
CA ARG A 817 -17.58 26.26 -18.03
C ARG A 817 -18.18 26.25 -16.63
#